data_AF-A0A662WWB5-F1
#
_entry.id   AF-A0A662WWB5-F1
#
_cell.length_a   1.000
_cell.length_b   1.000
_cell.length_c   1.000
_cell.angle_alpha   90.00
_cell.angle_beta   90.00
_cell.angle_gamma   90.00
#
_symmetry.space_group_name_H-M   'P 1'
#
loop_
_entity.id
_entity.type
_entity.pdbx_description
1 polymer ?
#
loop_
_entity_poly.entity_id
_entity_poly.type
_entity_poly.pdbx_seq_one_letter_code
_entity_poly.pdbx_strand_id
1 'polypeptide(L)'
;MGAQQGEGDAGGVELDCNFTIRDATAPLDDVMQVSSVLPAIEYLPNDWTATTLTLQPASNAATDSKSSSSSGEGDVKSIGVNGLSHWTLHTDGSNAAIRRETLGGFCLINGQRCVVVNGRLTYTVQLNDSDVEPDGLTYNCSLTDGAANALQQSGLLRHHHQHIDGSLPIISNVTMIFSTEKPARVDSVISIALRAEGLRTGYSGNCSVNSVVDQPLLEAEDDGVYMTQYTVAEGDHSVSFDDGANATMMLSCWVVNTAGNSFLFEDNVALGFEIDAQAPQVASTSLLFSSDHPAHEGSIIEIQVTLTQDESDLSVASPREISCLVNNVSVASSFSKSAANAFVLTYVVGTEPATWKVGQLPIKCVVRDAAGNTATVTRFTDGNTLFARELKPVELAPSSILSLAYFPDKLLLLSFLLVAVASHSISKVFPSLGLPRITGYLLTGIVAGPFVLNLLSSDQLRQLRIVDELALAYISITAGSKLHWRHMRPLLKSIAVVTLALTAVEYLVGTLTVAVLAGFLDFLQDTTDAERYAIALLAGCMMIARSPSSALAVIEETKASGRFTTLVFAVTVSCDVLVIFLFNVNSVITEGLLTAKRVDGYDVLRLVFQLCGSIGVGAVTGKLMALVVLYRPSCFKRKRSRLSTAIQVVKQVLLLLYGWLVFVLGHATHPYLEPLLCCMVSGAVMWNCSPHPDELALLLARLADVVYVCFFTLTGAALQLDALARALALSLILCATRIAAIFVGSFLGGLCVGEPPQHARVAWMTYLTQAGVTLGLAKQIQLLYPGWGSSFSTMIVAVVIYNQLLGPPLMRFALRRVGDAKKPAGPGQVDGLQVVLLASDQVDVSVGGVVSRLEVCGWNVHVHLLRIANDSTEAEDLEPNLKPKTPDEAFESQVQGALALLEPLDVVIVMMPSDGENFRVIRAVAQTCQLQKRLTVLRVVVQVVDSADGQHWASVFADMPATELHGDAIDVVIVDPHEATDLLIELAAAGKVVNTSMLQANNVFTTDLMALEVGGDSPSARQRHKTPNLPPV
;
A
#
# COMPACT_ATOMS: atom_id res chain seq x y z
N MET A 1 42.29 25.23 -23.35
CA MET A 1 42.85 24.67 -24.59
C MET A 1 43.07 25.84 -25.54
N GLY A 2 44.20 26.10 -26.17
CA GLY A 2 45.56 25.58 -26.18
C GLY A 2 46.38 26.70 -26.87
N ALA A 3 47.52 27.04 -26.31
CA ALA A 3 48.83 26.74 -26.90
C ALA A 3 49.31 27.78 -27.94
N GLN A 4 50.31 28.56 -27.53
CA GLN A 4 51.37 29.02 -28.42
C GLN A 4 52.73 28.58 -27.84
N GLN A 5 53.40 27.69 -28.56
CA GLN A 5 54.83 27.41 -28.61
C GLN A 5 55.23 27.77 -30.05
N GLY A 6 56.39 28.30 -30.40
CA GLY A 6 57.66 28.63 -29.76
C GLY A 6 58.48 29.30 -30.88
N GLU A 7 59.32 30.29 -30.61
CA GLU A 7 60.73 30.17 -30.19
C GLU A 7 61.70 30.56 -31.32
N GLY A 8 62.79 31.24 -30.94
CA GLY A 8 64.00 31.43 -31.73
C GLY A 8 64.17 32.86 -32.26
N ASP A 9 64.54 33.89 -31.50
CA ASP A 9 65.70 34.09 -30.60
C ASP A 9 67.00 34.43 -31.36
N ALA A 10 67.50 35.66 -31.15
CA ALA A 10 68.93 36.06 -31.20
C ALA A 10 69.13 37.55 -30.83
N GLY A 11 69.45 37.80 -29.55
CA GLY A 11 70.59 38.64 -29.13
C GLY A 11 70.46 40.16 -29.07
N GLY A 12 70.41 40.71 -27.83
CA GLY A 12 70.47 42.14 -27.46
C GLY A 12 71.77 42.87 -27.87
N VAL A 13 71.89 44.20 -27.71
CA VAL A 13 71.84 44.96 -26.44
C VAL A 13 71.32 46.41 -26.65
N GLU A 14 70.29 46.75 -25.85
CA GLU A 14 70.03 47.95 -25.02
C GLU A 14 70.78 49.29 -25.26
N LEU A 15 70.02 50.38 -25.48
CA LEU A 15 69.89 51.50 -24.51
C LEU A 15 68.83 52.53 -24.95
N ASP A 16 67.79 52.66 -24.11
CA ASP A 16 66.72 53.66 -24.13
C ASP A 16 67.22 55.08 -23.80
N CYS A 17 66.65 56.11 -24.46
CA CYS A 17 65.82 57.16 -23.80
C CYS A 17 65.41 58.30 -24.79
N ASN A 18 64.11 58.34 -25.12
CA ASN A 18 63.12 59.45 -24.99
C ASN A 18 63.55 60.94 -25.20
N PHE A 19 62.84 61.85 -25.90
CA PHE A 19 61.47 61.96 -26.46
C PHE A 19 61.36 63.11 -27.52
N THR A 20 60.44 62.95 -28.50
CA THR A 20 59.43 63.89 -29.12
C THR A 20 59.82 65.31 -29.62
N ILE A 21 59.32 65.92 -30.71
CA ILE A 21 58.13 65.81 -31.58
C ILE A 21 58.51 66.28 -33.01
N ARG A 22 57.92 65.66 -34.05
CA ARG A 22 57.51 66.18 -35.39
C ARG A 22 58.03 65.35 -36.56
N ASP A 23 57.08 65.04 -37.44
CA ASP A 23 57.22 64.60 -38.83
C ASP A 23 57.90 63.25 -39.09
N ALA A 24 57.05 62.23 -39.29
CA ALA A 24 57.44 60.92 -39.79
C ALA A 24 57.82 60.98 -41.27
N THR A 25 59.00 60.48 -41.61
CA THR A 25 59.39 60.10 -42.98
C THR A 25 59.30 58.59 -43.14
N ALA A 26 58.49 58.13 -44.10
CA ALA A 26 58.54 56.78 -44.67
C ALA A 26 59.63 56.70 -45.78
N PRO A 27 60.20 55.52 -46.07
CA PRO A 27 61.43 55.37 -46.85
C PRO A 27 61.24 55.41 -48.37
N LEU A 28 62.27 55.96 -49.03
CA LEU A 28 62.55 55.95 -50.46
C LEU A 28 62.80 54.54 -50.98
N ASP A 29 62.07 54.14 -52.02
CA ASP A 29 62.61 53.47 -53.21
C ASP A 29 61.48 53.28 -54.23
N ASP A 30 61.30 54.25 -55.13
CA ASP A 30 61.17 53.94 -56.56
C ASP A 30 61.28 55.21 -57.43
N VAL A 31 62.38 55.25 -58.17
CA VAL A 31 62.59 55.93 -59.45
C VAL A 31 62.39 57.46 -59.49
N MET A 32 63.52 58.15 -59.28
CA MET A 32 63.86 59.41 -59.95
C MET A 32 63.59 59.30 -61.46
N GLN A 33 62.51 59.92 -61.92
CA GLN A 33 62.58 60.72 -63.15
C GLN A 33 62.49 62.19 -62.75
N VAL A 34 63.66 62.82 -62.70
CA VAL A 34 63.77 64.28 -62.76
C VAL A 34 63.28 64.69 -64.16
N SER A 35 61.99 64.97 -64.28
CA SER A 35 61.48 65.86 -65.32
C SER A 35 61.42 67.25 -64.72
N SER A 36 62.48 68.00 -65.00
CA SER A 36 62.51 69.45 -64.90
C SER A 36 61.41 70.04 -65.76
N VAL A 37 60.23 70.27 -65.19
CA VAL A 37 59.31 71.32 -65.67
C VAL A 37 58.60 71.84 -64.42
N LEU A 38 58.99 73.03 -63.96
CA LEU A 38 58.00 73.99 -63.50
C LEU A 38 57.27 74.44 -64.76
N PRO A 39 55.96 74.17 -64.89
CA PRO A 39 55.13 75.13 -65.59
C PRO A 39 53.88 75.43 -64.78
N ALA A 40 53.65 76.72 -64.61
CA ALA A 40 52.30 77.28 -64.72
C ALA A 40 51.29 76.98 -63.59
N ILE A 41 51.68 77.08 -62.30
CA ILE A 41 50.71 77.66 -61.34
C ILE A 41 50.58 79.18 -61.59
N GLU A 42 51.62 79.83 -62.13
CA GLU A 42 51.58 81.25 -62.54
C GLU A 42 50.62 81.57 -63.70
N TYR A 43 50.03 80.57 -64.36
CA TYR A 43 49.10 80.76 -65.48
C TYR A 43 47.90 79.81 -65.38
N LEU A 44 47.21 79.78 -64.23
CA LEU A 44 45.81 79.32 -64.21
C LEU A 44 44.92 80.46 -64.74
N PRO A 45 44.32 80.33 -65.94
CA PRO A 45 43.44 81.37 -66.49
C PRO A 45 42.21 81.58 -65.60
N ASN A 46 41.60 82.77 -65.63
CA ASN A 46 40.49 83.12 -64.74
C ASN A 46 39.11 82.63 -65.27
N ASP A 47 39.08 81.49 -65.96
CA ASP A 47 37.92 80.94 -66.68
C ASP A 47 37.43 79.62 -66.06
N TRP A 48 36.98 79.69 -64.80
CA TRP A 48 36.49 78.52 -64.08
C TRP A 48 35.24 78.82 -63.26
N THR A 49 34.43 77.80 -63.02
CA THR A 49 33.26 77.86 -62.15
C THR A 49 33.25 76.65 -61.22
N ALA A 50 32.72 76.81 -60.01
CA ALA A 50 32.42 75.67 -59.12
C ALA A 50 30.95 75.29 -59.34
N THR A 51 30.69 74.14 -59.95
CA THR A 51 29.37 73.84 -60.52
C THR A 51 28.47 72.98 -59.67
N THR A 52 28.97 72.17 -58.73
CA THR A 52 28.05 71.45 -57.80
C THR A 52 28.77 70.97 -56.55
N LEU A 53 28.11 71.09 -55.39
CA LEU A 53 28.46 70.36 -54.18
C LEU A 53 27.80 68.98 -54.24
N THR A 54 28.58 67.90 -54.33
CA THR A 54 28.08 66.53 -54.24
C THR A 54 28.49 65.92 -52.91
N LEU A 55 27.58 65.17 -52.29
CA LEU A 55 27.85 64.49 -51.04
C LEU A 55 28.81 63.31 -51.30
N GLN A 56 29.85 63.18 -50.49
CA GLN A 56 30.70 61.99 -50.59
C GLN A 56 29.96 60.82 -49.93
N PRO A 57 29.70 59.69 -50.63
CA PRO A 57 29.23 58.49 -49.95
C PRO A 57 30.29 58.07 -48.94
N ALA A 58 29.88 57.87 -47.69
CA ALA A 58 30.80 57.53 -46.61
C ALA A 58 31.66 56.31 -47.01
N SER A 59 32.95 56.54 -47.27
CA SER A 59 33.91 55.46 -47.44
C SER A 59 34.15 54.87 -46.06
N ASN A 60 33.50 53.73 -45.78
CA ASN A 60 33.57 53.02 -44.51
C ASN A 60 35.03 52.80 -44.04
N ALA A 61 35.37 53.38 -42.90
CA ALA A 61 36.42 52.86 -42.03
C ALA A 61 35.75 52.30 -40.77
N ALA A 62 35.83 50.98 -40.63
CA ALA A 62 35.49 50.16 -39.47
C ALA A 62 34.00 49.99 -39.10
N THR A 63 33.69 48.75 -38.71
CA THR A 63 32.48 48.25 -38.02
C THR A 63 31.15 48.41 -38.75
N ASP A 64 30.62 47.34 -39.39
CA ASP A 64 29.78 46.41 -38.62
C ASP A 64 29.20 45.23 -39.43
N SER A 65 28.89 44.22 -38.63
CA SER A 65 28.33 42.92 -38.92
C SER A 65 27.01 42.90 -39.71
N LYS A 66 26.92 41.88 -40.55
CA LYS A 66 25.72 41.22 -41.11
C LYS A 66 24.39 41.55 -40.40
N SER A 67 23.50 42.20 -41.13
CA SER A 67 22.10 41.77 -41.22
C SER A 67 21.59 42.06 -42.63
N SER A 68 21.09 41.04 -43.30
CA SER A 68 20.47 41.13 -44.61
C SER A 68 19.15 40.37 -44.56
N SER A 69 18.04 41.08 -44.70
CA SER A 69 17.08 40.86 -45.80
C SER A 69 15.71 41.45 -45.48
N SER A 70 15.33 42.53 -46.15
CA SER A 70 14.06 42.61 -46.87
C SER A 70 14.08 43.79 -47.83
N SER A 71 13.85 43.48 -49.09
CA SER A 71 13.68 44.40 -50.22
C SER A 71 12.43 45.27 -50.06
N GLY A 72 12.63 46.57 -50.02
CA GLY A 72 11.66 47.65 -50.19
C GLY A 72 12.44 48.90 -50.62
N GLU A 73 11.79 49.85 -51.30
CA GLU A 73 12.41 51.02 -51.96
C GLU A 73 13.51 51.73 -51.16
N GLY A 74 14.54 52.20 -51.87
CA GLY A 74 15.84 52.62 -51.31
C GLY A 74 15.73 53.51 -50.07
N ASP A 75 16.07 52.95 -48.92
CA ASP A 75 16.08 53.63 -47.63
C ASP A 75 17.17 54.71 -47.63
N VAL A 76 16.74 55.95 -47.85
CA VAL A 76 17.61 57.12 -47.89
C VAL A 76 18.05 57.42 -46.46
N LYS A 77 19.32 57.15 -46.13
CA LYS A 77 19.86 57.36 -44.79
C LYS A 77 19.76 58.84 -44.40
N SER A 78 19.01 59.16 -43.35
CA SER A 78 18.86 60.52 -42.83
C SER A 78 19.93 60.85 -41.79
N ILE A 79 20.33 62.12 -41.73
CA ILE A 79 21.31 62.65 -40.77
C ILE A 79 20.58 63.64 -39.85
N GLY A 80 20.50 63.31 -38.56
CA GLY A 80 19.93 64.15 -37.53
C GLY A 80 20.85 65.27 -37.05
N VAL A 81 20.35 66.07 -36.10
CA VAL A 81 21.04 67.19 -35.46
C VAL A 81 22.39 66.74 -34.88
N ASN A 82 23.43 67.56 -35.01
CA ASN A 82 24.83 67.28 -34.69
C ASN A 82 25.51 66.20 -35.56
N GLY A 83 24.80 65.56 -36.49
CA GLY A 83 25.39 64.68 -37.48
C GLY A 83 26.30 65.43 -38.45
N LEU A 84 27.39 64.78 -38.87
CA LEU A 84 28.34 65.34 -39.84
C LEU A 84 28.00 64.88 -41.25
N SER A 85 27.83 65.83 -42.16
CA SER A 85 27.65 65.60 -43.59
C SER A 85 28.88 66.10 -44.36
N HIS A 86 29.43 65.27 -45.24
CA HIS A 86 30.65 65.57 -45.99
C HIS A 86 30.34 65.90 -47.45
N TRP A 87 30.78 67.06 -47.91
CA TRP A 87 30.49 67.58 -49.24
C TRP A 87 31.76 67.86 -50.03
N THR A 88 31.70 67.64 -51.34
CA THR A 88 32.81 67.89 -52.27
C THR A 88 32.39 68.86 -53.36
N LEU A 89 33.21 69.88 -53.60
CA LEU A 89 33.02 70.89 -54.63
C LEU A 89 33.58 70.38 -55.96
N HIS A 90 32.73 70.33 -56.98
CA HIS A 90 33.16 70.13 -58.35
C HIS A 90 33.47 71.46 -59.02
N THR A 91 34.63 71.53 -59.67
CA THR A 91 35.06 72.65 -60.51
C THR A 91 34.95 72.25 -61.98
N ASP A 92 34.43 73.14 -62.81
CA ASP A 92 34.40 73.02 -64.27
C ASP A 92 35.32 74.07 -64.92
N GLY A 93 35.83 73.74 -66.12
CA GLY A 93 36.77 74.57 -66.89
C GLY A 93 38.12 73.89 -67.13
N SER A 94 39.10 74.67 -67.57
CA SER A 94 40.45 74.17 -67.85
C SER A 94 41.17 73.73 -66.56
N ASN A 95 41.85 72.57 -66.61
CA ASN A 95 42.59 71.98 -65.49
C ASN A 95 41.78 71.72 -64.20
N ALA A 96 40.49 71.37 -64.35
CA ALA A 96 39.54 71.12 -63.26
C ALA A 96 40.03 70.14 -62.16
N ALA A 97 40.76 69.07 -62.52
CA ALA A 97 41.25 68.11 -61.53
C ALA A 97 42.30 68.73 -60.58
N ILE A 98 43.24 69.49 -61.13
CA ILE A 98 44.31 70.16 -60.38
C ILE A 98 43.74 71.31 -59.53
N ARG A 99 42.75 72.04 -60.05
CA ARG A 99 42.05 73.08 -59.28
C ARG A 99 41.30 72.50 -58.09
N ARG A 100 40.64 71.35 -58.24
CA ARG A 100 39.91 70.70 -57.13
C ARG A 100 40.82 70.38 -55.96
N GLU A 101 42.01 69.84 -56.23
CA GLU A 101 42.97 69.44 -55.19
C GLU A 101 43.65 70.62 -54.49
N THR A 102 43.65 71.81 -55.11
CA THR A 102 44.23 73.04 -54.55
C THR A 102 43.18 74.04 -54.06
N LEU A 103 41.89 73.70 -54.14
CA LEU A 103 40.78 74.58 -53.80
C LEU A 103 40.69 74.74 -52.28
N GLY A 104 40.91 75.97 -51.81
CA GLY A 104 40.74 76.38 -50.42
C GLY A 104 39.71 77.48 -50.27
N GLY A 105 39.30 77.78 -49.04
CA GLY A 105 38.38 78.87 -48.74
C GLY A 105 37.39 78.53 -47.63
N PHE A 106 36.23 79.16 -47.66
CA PHE A 106 35.14 78.81 -46.75
C PHE A 106 33.77 78.95 -47.42
N CYS A 107 32.83 78.13 -46.98
CA CYS A 107 31.42 78.20 -47.36
C CYS A 107 30.57 78.50 -46.13
N LEU A 108 29.60 79.39 -46.28
CA LEU A 108 28.52 79.58 -45.32
C LEU A 108 27.35 78.71 -45.77
N ILE A 109 27.05 77.63 -45.06
CA ILE A 109 25.89 76.76 -45.31
C ILE A 109 24.86 77.06 -44.22
N ASN A 110 23.69 77.56 -44.60
CA ASN A 110 22.63 78.03 -43.69
C ASN A 110 23.14 78.90 -42.51
N GLY A 111 24.18 79.72 -42.76
CA GLY A 111 24.84 80.57 -41.76
C GLY A 111 26.02 79.95 -41.01
N GLN A 112 26.22 78.63 -41.05
CA GLN A 112 27.40 77.96 -40.46
C GLN A 112 28.62 78.08 -41.39
N ARG A 113 29.76 78.53 -40.84
CA ARG A 113 31.03 78.64 -41.57
C ARG A 113 31.75 77.29 -41.64
N CYS A 114 31.73 76.66 -42.81
CA CYS A 114 32.46 75.45 -43.16
C CYS A 114 33.76 75.78 -43.90
N VAL A 115 34.90 75.30 -43.42
CA VAL A 115 36.19 75.49 -44.09
C VAL A 115 36.30 74.52 -45.26
N VAL A 116 36.78 75.01 -46.40
CA VAL A 116 37.03 74.21 -47.61
C VAL A 116 38.52 73.90 -47.69
N VAL A 117 38.87 72.62 -47.75
CA VAL A 117 40.24 72.14 -47.93
C VAL A 117 40.26 71.07 -49.01
N ASN A 118 41.10 71.24 -50.03
CA ASN A 118 41.23 70.35 -51.18
C ASN A 118 39.86 70.06 -51.85
N GLY A 119 39.04 71.11 -51.98
CA GLY A 119 37.69 71.02 -52.55
C GLY A 119 36.69 70.22 -51.72
N ARG A 120 36.97 69.91 -50.45
CA ARG A 120 36.03 69.22 -49.54
C ARG A 120 35.67 70.11 -48.36
N LEU A 121 34.45 69.96 -47.86
CA LEU A 121 33.97 70.60 -46.63
C LEU A 121 33.12 69.63 -45.81
N THR A 122 32.99 69.91 -44.52
CA THR A 122 32.10 69.18 -43.61
C THR A 122 31.09 70.14 -43.00
N TYR A 123 29.82 69.75 -43.00
CA TYR A 123 28.71 70.50 -42.43
C TYR A 123 28.10 69.73 -41.26
N THR A 124 27.80 70.43 -40.17
CA THR A 124 27.15 69.84 -38.98
C THR A 124 25.67 70.24 -39.02
N VAL A 125 24.78 69.26 -39.01
CA VAL A 125 23.33 69.52 -39.06
C VAL A 125 22.90 70.29 -37.80
N GLN A 126 22.24 71.43 -38.00
CA GLN A 126 21.65 72.27 -36.96
C GLN A 126 20.16 71.93 -36.76
N LEU A 127 19.60 72.42 -35.64
CA LEU A 127 18.17 72.30 -35.37
C LEU A 127 17.35 72.97 -36.47
N ASN A 128 16.28 72.31 -36.94
CA ASN A 128 15.39 72.75 -38.03
C ASN A 128 16.05 72.86 -39.42
N ASP A 129 17.27 72.33 -39.62
CA ASP A 129 17.79 72.17 -40.97
C ASP A 129 16.99 71.12 -41.74
N SER A 130 16.63 71.44 -42.98
CA SER A 130 16.00 70.52 -43.93
C SER A 130 16.66 70.67 -45.28
N ASP A 131 16.97 69.56 -45.93
CA ASP A 131 17.42 69.53 -47.33
C ASP A 131 16.27 69.23 -48.32
N VAL A 132 15.03 69.15 -47.83
CA VAL A 132 13.80 68.91 -48.60
C VAL A 132 13.08 70.23 -48.91
N GLU A 133 12.40 70.31 -50.06
CA GLU A 133 11.67 71.51 -50.51
C GLU A 133 10.64 72.03 -49.49
N PRO A 134 10.42 73.35 -49.40
CA PRO A 134 10.92 74.41 -50.30
C PRO A 134 12.25 75.04 -49.87
N ASP A 135 12.77 74.70 -48.70
CA ASP A 135 13.75 75.53 -47.97
C ASP A 135 15.22 75.12 -48.15
N GLY A 136 15.50 74.06 -48.94
CA GLY A 136 16.78 73.34 -49.01
C GLY A 136 18.06 74.15 -48.74
N LEU A 137 19.04 73.52 -48.09
CA LEU A 137 20.20 74.20 -47.50
C LEU A 137 20.92 75.16 -48.46
N THR A 138 20.84 76.45 -48.17
CA THR A 138 21.52 77.50 -48.94
C THR A 138 23.01 77.52 -48.62
N TYR A 139 23.86 77.69 -49.64
CA TYR A 139 25.29 77.88 -49.45
C TYR A 139 25.82 79.13 -50.16
N ASN A 140 26.81 79.78 -49.56
CA ASN A 140 27.57 80.89 -50.14
C ASN A 140 29.06 80.69 -49.85
N CYS A 141 29.83 80.36 -50.88
CA CYS A 141 31.23 80.02 -50.80
C CYS A 141 32.12 81.14 -51.33
N SER A 142 33.18 81.45 -50.58
CA SER A 142 34.32 82.24 -51.02
C SER A 142 35.51 81.30 -51.18
N LEU A 143 35.89 81.05 -52.43
CA LEU A 143 36.85 80.02 -52.81
C LEU A 143 38.08 80.66 -53.47
N THR A 144 39.24 80.08 -53.22
CA THR A 144 40.52 80.45 -53.83
C THR A 144 41.23 79.20 -54.32
N ASP A 145 41.70 79.21 -55.57
CA ASP A 145 42.53 78.13 -56.11
C ASP A 145 44.02 78.28 -55.73
N GLY A 146 44.85 77.30 -56.11
CA GLY A 146 46.29 77.34 -55.86
C GLY A 146 47.07 78.49 -56.51
N ALA A 147 46.45 79.25 -57.44
CA ALA A 147 47.02 80.45 -58.06
C ALA A 147 46.44 81.75 -57.48
N ALA A 148 45.72 81.68 -56.35
CA ALA A 148 45.07 82.80 -55.67
C ALA A 148 43.96 83.51 -56.49
N ASN A 149 43.37 82.84 -57.49
CA ASN A 149 42.16 83.35 -58.13
C ASN A 149 40.97 83.15 -57.19
N ALA A 150 40.25 84.24 -56.89
CA ALA A 150 39.09 84.20 -56.01
C ALA A 150 37.77 84.08 -56.81
N LEU A 151 36.89 83.18 -56.36
CA LEU A 151 35.53 83.01 -56.88
C LEU A 151 34.54 83.04 -55.73
N GLN A 152 33.43 83.75 -55.93
CA GLN A 152 32.29 83.69 -55.02
C GLN A 152 31.14 82.97 -55.71
N GLN A 153 30.64 81.92 -55.07
CA GLN A 153 29.60 81.05 -55.62
C GLN A 153 28.52 80.82 -54.57
N SER A 154 27.27 81.02 -54.93
CA SER A 154 26.12 80.67 -54.09
C SER A 154 25.16 79.73 -54.81
N GLY A 155 24.41 78.95 -54.04
CA GLY A 155 23.43 78.01 -54.57
C GLY A 155 22.66 77.29 -53.48
N LEU A 156 21.90 76.27 -53.89
CA LEU A 156 21.17 75.37 -53.01
C LEU A 156 21.84 73.99 -53.04
N LEU A 157 22.05 73.39 -51.87
CA LEU A 157 22.43 71.98 -51.78
C LEU A 157 21.21 71.12 -52.11
N ARG A 158 21.39 70.14 -53.01
CA ARG A 158 20.33 69.20 -53.40
C ARG A 158 20.93 67.80 -53.48
N HIS A 159 20.24 66.79 -52.96
CA HIS A 159 20.65 65.40 -53.20
C HIS A 159 19.49 64.39 -53.17
N HIS A 160 19.68 63.27 -53.87
CA HIS A 160 18.73 62.14 -54.03
C HIS A 160 19.10 60.85 -53.26
N HIS A 161 20.10 60.88 -52.34
CA HIS A 161 20.66 59.64 -51.74
C HIS A 161 20.89 59.69 -50.22
N GLN A 162 20.85 60.85 -49.56
CA GLN A 162 20.79 61.03 -48.10
C GLN A 162 19.96 62.29 -47.80
N HIS A 163 19.21 62.29 -46.70
CA HIS A 163 18.36 63.41 -46.26
C HIS A 163 18.90 64.04 -44.97
N ILE A 164 18.76 65.36 -44.83
CA ILE A 164 19.09 66.09 -43.61
C ILE A 164 17.77 66.45 -42.93
N ASP A 165 17.57 65.93 -41.72
CA ASP A 165 16.37 66.16 -40.93
C ASP A 165 16.75 66.63 -39.51
N GLY A 166 16.75 67.94 -39.33
CA GLY A 166 16.99 68.61 -38.06
C GLY A 166 15.75 68.75 -37.17
N SER A 167 14.62 68.08 -37.48
CA SER A 167 13.39 68.15 -36.68
C SER A 167 13.47 67.28 -35.42
N LEU A 168 12.87 67.73 -34.31
CA LEU A 168 12.80 66.96 -33.06
C LEU A 168 11.49 66.15 -32.99
N PRO A 169 11.51 64.90 -32.48
CA PRO A 169 10.29 64.11 -32.31
C PRO A 169 9.51 64.51 -31.05
N ILE A 170 8.76 65.61 -31.13
CA ILE A 170 8.03 66.16 -29.97
C ILE A 170 6.71 65.40 -29.76
N ILE A 171 6.37 65.10 -28.51
CA ILE A 171 5.04 64.64 -28.08
C ILE A 171 4.31 65.81 -27.40
N SER A 172 3.08 66.11 -27.84
CA SER A 172 2.30 67.25 -27.34
C SER A 172 1.55 66.95 -26.04
N ASN A 173 0.89 65.79 -25.96
CA ASN A 173 0.05 65.40 -24.83
C ASN A 173 -0.36 63.91 -24.87
N VAL A 174 -0.88 63.43 -23.74
CA VAL A 174 -1.63 62.17 -23.64
C VAL A 174 -3.07 62.41 -24.13
N THR A 175 -3.55 61.59 -25.06
CA THR A 175 -4.91 61.73 -25.65
C THR A 175 -5.94 60.82 -24.99
N MET A 176 -5.54 59.61 -24.59
CA MET A 176 -6.45 58.62 -24.00
C MET A 176 -5.69 57.65 -23.10
N ILE A 177 -6.34 57.24 -22.01
CA ILE A 177 -5.90 56.12 -21.17
C ILE A 177 -7.07 55.17 -20.98
N PHE A 178 -6.82 53.88 -21.22
CA PHE A 178 -7.78 52.82 -21.02
C PHE A 178 -7.15 51.68 -20.22
N SER A 179 -7.93 51.07 -19.33
CA SER A 179 -7.56 49.83 -18.65
C SER A 179 -8.57 48.75 -19.02
N THR A 180 -8.09 47.52 -19.19
CA THR A 180 -8.93 46.33 -19.42
C THR A 180 -9.93 46.12 -18.29
N GLU A 181 -9.58 46.47 -17.06
CA GLU A 181 -10.43 46.36 -15.87
C GLU A 181 -10.41 47.66 -15.04
N LYS A 182 -11.51 47.95 -14.34
CA LYS A 182 -11.66 49.13 -13.49
C LYS A 182 -12.30 48.71 -12.15
N PRO A 183 -11.59 48.78 -11.02
CA PRO A 183 -10.18 49.17 -10.87
C PRO A 183 -9.21 48.23 -11.61
N ALA A 184 -8.02 48.74 -11.96
CA ALA A 184 -7.00 47.97 -12.64
C ALA A 184 -6.28 47.08 -11.62
N ARG A 185 -6.46 45.76 -11.76
CA ARG A 185 -5.87 44.74 -10.90
C ARG A 185 -4.58 44.15 -11.50
N VAL A 186 -3.89 43.27 -10.77
CA VAL A 186 -2.74 42.51 -11.33
C VAL A 186 -3.16 41.81 -12.64
N ASP A 187 -2.28 41.84 -13.64
CA ASP A 187 -2.46 41.41 -15.04
C ASP A 187 -3.37 42.30 -15.90
N SER A 188 -3.91 43.41 -15.37
CA SER A 188 -4.65 44.38 -16.19
C SER A 188 -3.71 45.11 -17.14
N VAL A 189 -4.14 45.30 -18.38
CA VAL A 189 -3.37 46.05 -19.39
C VAL A 189 -3.91 47.47 -19.47
N ILE A 190 -3.05 48.43 -19.16
CA ILE A 190 -3.28 49.86 -19.31
C ILE A 190 -2.65 50.31 -20.62
N SER A 191 -3.48 50.80 -21.53
CA SER A 191 -3.07 51.35 -22.83
C SER A 191 -3.09 52.88 -22.76
N ILE A 192 -1.99 53.51 -23.15
CA ILE A 192 -1.79 54.96 -23.10
C ILE A 192 -1.52 55.46 -24.51
N ALA A 193 -2.33 56.40 -24.97
CA ALA A 193 -2.22 57.05 -26.27
C ALA A 193 -1.55 58.42 -26.15
N LEU A 194 -0.52 58.67 -26.95
CA LEU A 194 0.30 59.86 -27.00
C LEU A 194 0.19 60.49 -28.39
N ARG A 195 0.15 61.83 -28.47
CA ARG A 195 0.08 62.54 -29.75
C ARG A 195 1.39 63.21 -30.09
N ALA A 196 1.87 62.99 -31.30
CA ALA A 196 3.04 63.67 -31.84
C ALA A 196 2.72 65.10 -32.30
N GLU A 197 3.69 66.00 -32.09
CA GLU A 197 3.74 67.34 -32.65
C GLU A 197 4.81 67.37 -33.75
N GLY A 198 4.43 67.76 -34.98
CA GLY A 198 5.32 67.75 -36.14
C GLY A 198 5.07 66.56 -37.08
N LEU A 199 6.03 65.64 -37.19
CA LEU A 199 5.94 64.47 -38.05
C LEU A 199 4.87 63.50 -37.54
N ARG A 200 4.08 62.94 -38.48
CA ARG A 200 2.94 62.07 -38.15
C ARG A 200 3.32 60.60 -38.02
N THR A 201 4.46 60.18 -38.57
CA THR A 201 4.90 58.78 -38.62
C THR A 201 6.40 58.69 -38.39
N GLY A 202 6.89 57.51 -37.99
CA GLY A 202 8.33 57.24 -37.90
C GLY A 202 9.02 57.65 -36.59
N TYR A 203 8.25 57.86 -35.50
CA TYR A 203 8.83 57.89 -34.16
C TYR A 203 8.90 56.48 -33.57
N SER A 204 9.93 56.23 -32.77
CA SER A 204 10.16 54.99 -32.04
C SER A 204 10.77 55.31 -30.69
N GLY A 205 10.68 54.41 -29.72
CA GLY A 205 11.24 54.68 -28.40
C GLY A 205 10.72 53.79 -27.30
N ASN A 206 11.12 54.10 -26.06
CA ASN A 206 10.73 53.38 -24.87
C ASN A 206 10.15 54.33 -23.82
N CYS A 207 9.12 53.88 -23.12
CA CYS A 207 8.46 54.58 -22.02
C CYS A 207 8.70 53.84 -20.71
N SER A 208 8.83 54.59 -19.62
CA SER A 208 8.63 54.12 -18.26
C SER A 208 7.27 54.56 -17.75
N VAL A 209 6.46 53.60 -17.32
CA VAL A 209 5.09 53.79 -16.83
C VAL A 209 5.03 53.28 -15.39
N ASN A 210 4.60 54.11 -14.44
CA ASN A 210 4.44 53.70 -13.03
C ASN A 210 5.68 53.02 -12.41
N SER A 211 6.89 53.49 -12.74
CA SER A 211 8.19 52.89 -12.35
C SER A 211 8.60 51.60 -13.06
N VAL A 212 7.79 51.09 -14.01
CA VAL A 212 8.17 50.00 -14.90
C VAL A 212 8.81 50.57 -16.16
N VAL A 213 10.08 50.23 -16.40
CA VAL A 213 10.89 50.74 -17.52
C VAL A 213 10.71 49.90 -18.80
N ASP A 214 11.21 50.43 -19.92
CA ASP A 214 11.32 49.75 -21.23
C ASP A 214 10.01 49.27 -21.89
N GLN A 215 8.91 50.01 -21.72
CA GLN A 215 7.68 49.77 -22.48
C GLN A 215 7.81 50.34 -23.91
N PRO A 216 7.62 49.54 -24.97
CA PRO A 216 7.81 50.01 -26.33
C PRO A 216 6.75 51.04 -26.72
N LEU A 217 7.20 52.13 -27.34
CA LEU A 217 6.33 53.11 -27.98
C LEU A 217 6.07 52.67 -29.42
N LEU A 218 4.83 52.31 -29.72
CA LEU A 218 4.40 51.81 -31.02
C LEU A 218 3.54 52.84 -31.75
N GLU A 219 3.70 52.95 -33.06
CA GLU A 219 2.84 53.78 -33.90
C GLU A 219 1.43 53.15 -33.98
N ALA A 220 0.38 53.95 -33.77
CA ALA A 220 -1.01 53.51 -33.89
C ALA A 220 -1.50 53.58 -35.35
N GLU A 221 -2.68 53.02 -35.62
CA GLU A 221 -3.31 53.14 -36.95
C GLU A 221 -3.71 54.58 -37.30
N ASP A 222 -3.96 55.42 -36.28
CA ASP A 222 -4.29 56.83 -36.46
C ASP A 222 -3.03 57.69 -36.64
N ASP A 223 -2.98 58.45 -37.74
CA ASP A 223 -1.86 59.35 -38.07
C ASP A 223 -1.45 60.28 -36.91
N GLY A 224 -0.21 60.15 -36.44
CA GLY A 224 0.37 60.98 -35.39
C GLY A 224 0.00 60.56 -33.97
N VAL A 225 -0.57 59.36 -33.78
CA VAL A 225 -0.84 58.75 -32.47
C VAL A 225 0.12 57.60 -32.23
N TYR A 226 0.68 57.56 -31.03
CA TYR A 226 1.59 56.51 -30.57
C TYR A 226 1.04 55.89 -29.29
N MET A 227 1.19 54.59 -29.14
CA MET A 227 0.65 53.82 -28.03
C MET A 227 1.78 53.15 -27.25
N THR A 228 1.68 53.19 -25.93
CA THR A 228 2.43 52.31 -25.04
C THR A 228 1.45 51.50 -24.20
N GLN A 229 1.80 50.25 -23.91
CA GLN A 229 1.02 49.37 -23.05
C GLN A 229 1.82 49.06 -21.80
N TYR A 230 1.13 49.02 -20.65
CA TYR A 230 1.69 48.66 -19.36
C TYR A 230 0.80 47.60 -18.74
N THR A 231 1.38 46.46 -18.38
CA THR A 231 0.69 45.40 -17.64
C THR A 231 1.01 45.54 -16.16
N VAL A 232 -0.02 45.69 -15.33
CA VAL A 232 0.14 45.81 -13.87
C VAL A 232 0.68 44.49 -13.32
N ALA A 233 1.86 44.53 -12.70
CA ALA A 233 2.50 43.41 -12.03
C ALA A 233 2.28 43.46 -10.51
N GLU A 234 2.41 42.31 -9.84
CA GLU A 234 2.35 42.24 -8.38
C GLU A 234 3.52 43.00 -7.76
N GLY A 235 3.23 43.95 -6.86
CA GLY A 235 4.23 44.80 -6.21
C GLY A 235 4.49 46.14 -6.90
N ASP A 236 3.81 46.44 -8.01
CA ASP A 236 3.80 47.78 -8.60
C ASP A 236 3.17 48.81 -7.63
N HIS A 237 3.45 50.10 -7.88
CA HIS A 237 2.89 51.16 -7.04
C HIS A 237 1.36 51.23 -7.23
N SER A 238 0.61 50.96 -6.16
CA SER A 238 -0.85 51.06 -6.15
C SER A 238 -1.28 52.52 -6.09
N VAL A 239 -2.36 52.87 -6.76
CA VAL A 239 -2.88 54.24 -6.88
C VAL A 239 -4.36 54.24 -6.52
N SER A 240 -4.71 54.87 -5.40
CA SER A 240 -6.09 55.04 -4.92
C SER A 240 -6.57 56.49 -5.05
N PHE A 241 -7.87 56.72 -4.97
CA PHE A 241 -8.43 58.07 -4.86
C PHE A 241 -8.28 58.59 -3.43
N ASP A 242 -7.26 59.41 -3.18
CA ASP A 242 -7.15 60.15 -1.91
C ASP A 242 -8.02 61.41 -1.93
N ASP A 243 -8.96 61.51 -0.96
CA ASP A 243 -9.74 62.69 -0.54
C ASP A 243 -9.99 63.78 -1.61
N GLY A 244 -10.52 63.38 -2.78
CA GLY A 244 -11.02 64.29 -3.81
C GLY A 244 -10.05 64.70 -4.92
N ALA A 245 -8.84 64.14 -4.99
CA ALA A 245 -7.95 64.28 -6.13
C ALA A 245 -8.07 63.08 -7.10
N ASN A 246 -7.97 63.31 -8.40
CA ASN A 246 -7.87 62.22 -9.38
C ASN A 246 -6.60 61.40 -9.10
N ALA A 247 -6.68 60.08 -9.14
CA ALA A 247 -5.53 59.19 -9.13
C ALA A 247 -4.53 59.63 -10.23
N THR A 248 -3.23 59.76 -9.92
CA THR A 248 -2.22 60.16 -10.92
C THR A 248 -1.11 59.13 -11.01
N MET A 249 -0.53 58.99 -12.21
CA MET A 249 0.55 58.05 -12.50
C MET A 249 1.63 58.73 -13.33
N MET A 250 2.89 58.53 -12.96
CA MET A 250 4.05 59.10 -13.67
C MET A 250 4.31 58.36 -14.99
N LEU A 251 4.46 59.12 -16.07
CA LEU A 251 4.81 58.64 -17.40
C LEU A 251 6.04 59.40 -17.91
N SER A 252 7.06 58.67 -18.36
CA SER A 252 8.26 59.25 -18.98
C SER A 252 8.61 58.46 -20.24
N CYS A 253 8.77 59.11 -21.39
CA CYS A 253 8.99 58.45 -22.68
C CYS A 253 10.16 59.07 -23.44
N TRP A 254 11.14 58.25 -23.79
CA TRP A 254 12.22 58.59 -24.71
C TRP A 254 11.78 58.29 -26.13
N VAL A 255 11.69 59.33 -26.96
CA VAL A 255 11.19 59.27 -28.34
C VAL A 255 12.32 59.60 -29.30
N VAL A 256 12.45 58.85 -30.38
CA VAL A 256 13.50 58.96 -31.39
C VAL A 256 12.87 58.93 -32.78
N ASN A 257 13.26 59.83 -33.68
CA ASN A 257 12.83 59.80 -35.08
C ASN A 257 13.78 58.96 -35.97
N THR A 258 13.42 58.78 -37.24
CA THR A 258 14.24 58.06 -38.24
C THR A 258 15.64 58.65 -38.44
N ALA A 259 15.83 59.95 -38.17
CA ALA A 259 17.13 60.64 -38.27
C ALA A 259 18.02 60.48 -37.02
N GLY A 260 17.51 59.84 -35.96
CA GLY A 260 18.23 59.58 -34.71
C GLY A 260 18.18 60.73 -33.68
N ASN A 261 17.34 61.74 -33.89
CA ASN A 261 17.11 62.81 -32.91
C ASN A 261 16.22 62.29 -31.78
N SER A 262 16.56 62.60 -30.52
CA SER A 262 15.82 62.13 -29.34
C SER A 262 15.14 63.24 -28.55
N PHE A 263 13.97 62.98 -27.98
CA PHE A 263 13.21 63.86 -27.09
C PHE A 263 12.67 63.07 -25.89
N LEU A 264 12.70 63.69 -24.70
CA LEU A 264 12.15 63.11 -23.47
C LEU A 264 10.83 63.81 -23.11
N PHE A 265 9.74 63.05 -23.09
CA PHE A 265 8.43 63.49 -22.63
C PHE A 265 8.19 63.02 -21.19
N GLU A 266 7.82 63.90 -20.26
CA GLU A 266 7.46 63.54 -18.88
C GLU A 266 6.16 64.22 -18.47
N ASP A 267 5.22 63.44 -17.92
CA ASP A 267 3.93 63.96 -17.43
C ASP A 267 3.37 63.13 -16.27
N ASN A 268 2.57 63.75 -15.41
CA ASN A 268 1.81 63.10 -14.34
C ASN A 268 0.36 62.94 -14.79
N VAL A 269 0.02 61.77 -15.29
CA VAL A 269 -1.23 61.57 -16.01
C VAL A 269 -2.36 61.22 -15.05
N ALA A 270 -3.48 61.93 -15.15
CA ALA A 270 -4.67 61.65 -14.37
C ALA A 270 -5.40 60.39 -14.86
N LEU A 271 -5.57 59.43 -13.95
CA LEU A 271 -6.32 58.19 -14.14
C LEU A 271 -7.79 58.42 -13.75
N GLY A 272 -8.69 57.87 -14.57
CA GLY A 272 -10.12 57.78 -14.26
C GLY A 272 -10.51 56.51 -13.48
N PHE A 273 -9.54 55.81 -12.91
CA PHE A 273 -9.68 54.53 -12.20
C PHE A 273 -8.49 54.32 -11.26
N GLU A 274 -8.66 53.45 -10.26
CA GLU A 274 -7.60 53.06 -9.32
C GLU A 274 -6.75 51.91 -9.86
N ILE A 275 -5.51 51.79 -9.38
CA ILE A 275 -4.60 50.68 -9.65
C ILE A 275 -4.36 49.97 -8.32
N ASP A 276 -4.75 48.70 -8.24
CA ASP A 276 -4.46 47.83 -7.11
C ASP A 276 -3.51 46.71 -7.54
N ALA A 277 -2.25 46.84 -7.13
CA ALA A 277 -1.18 45.90 -7.44
C ALA A 277 -0.84 44.99 -6.24
N GLN A 278 -1.66 44.98 -5.19
CA GLN A 278 -1.47 44.17 -3.99
C GLN A 278 -2.49 43.04 -3.96
N ALA A 279 -2.07 41.84 -4.35
CA ALA A 279 -2.92 40.67 -4.18
C ALA A 279 -3.01 40.26 -2.69
N PRO A 280 -4.17 39.78 -2.22
CA PRO A 280 -4.32 39.37 -0.83
C PRO A 280 -3.38 38.21 -0.49
N GLN A 281 -2.67 38.28 0.62
CA GLN A 281 -1.72 37.23 1.02
C GLN A 281 -2.19 36.48 2.28
N VAL A 282 -2.32 35.15 2.16
CA VAL A 282 -2.77 34.28 3.26
C VAL A 282 -1.58 33.97 4.19
N ALA A 283 -1.66 34.43 5.44
CA ALA A 283 -0.65 34.22 6.46
C ALA A 283 -0.75 32.81 7.07
N SER A 284 -1.96 32.41 7.46
CA SER A 284 -2.20 31.11 8.08
C SER A 284 -3.62 30.60 7.83
N THR A 285 -3.77 29.29 7.79
CA THR A 285 -5.06 28.59 7.76
C THR A 285 -5.05 27.55 8.87
N SER A 286 -5.92 27.72 9.86
CA SER A 286 -5.96 26.87 11.06
C SER A 286 -7.37 26.38 11.36
N LEU A 287 -7.44 25.24 12.04
CA LEU A 287 -8.69 24.75 12.60
C LEU A 287 -9.05 25.59 13.83
N LEU A 288 -10.17 26.30 13.79
CA LEU A 288 -10.64 27.13 14.91
C LEU A 288 -11.43 26.29 15.91
N PHE A 289 -12.36 25.48 15.40
CA PHE A 289 -13.24 24.67 16.22
C PHE A 289 -13.72 23.44 15.45
N SER A 290 -13.99 22.36 16.17
CA SER A 290 -14.80 21.25 15.66
C SER A 290 -15.75 20.79 16.76
N SER A 291 -17.00 20.50 16.38
CA SER A 291 -17.97 19.95 17.32
C SER A 291 -17.56 18.58 17.87
N ASP A 292 -16.83 17.79 17.07
CA ASP A 292 -16.49 16.41 17.39
C ASP A 292 -15.07 16.05 16.93
N HIS A 293 -14.36 15.30 17.79
CA HIS A 293 -13.02 14.80 17.52
C HIS A 293 -12.96 13.29 17.82
N PRO A 294 -13.00 12.41 16.79
CA PRO A 294 -12.98 12.67 15.35
C PRO A 294 -14.30 13.21 14.77
N ALA A 295 -14.19 13.92 13.65
CA ALA A 295 -15.35 14.43 12.92
C ALA A 295 -16.18 13.28 12.31
N HIS A 296 -17.50 13.38 12.38
CA HIS A 296 -18.46 12.44 11.82
C HIS A 296 -19.58 13.18 11.07
N GLU A 297 -20.51 12.44 10.46
CA GLU A 297 -21.67 13.04 9.76
C GLU A 297 -22.41 14.01 10.68
N GLY A 298 -22.63 15.23 10.21
CA GLY A 298 -23.27 16.31 10.98
C GLY A 298 -22.33 17.14 11.85
N SER A 299 -21.05 16.75 11.99
CA SER A 299 -20.07 17.57 12.72
C SER A 299 -19.87 18.93 12.04
N ILE A 300 -19.76 19.98 12.86
CA ILE A 300 -19.50 21.35 12.43
C ILE A 300 -18.02 21.63 12.62
N ILE A 301 -17.35 22.08 11.56
CA ILE A 301 -15.92 22.40 11.53
C ILE A 301 -15.77 23.87 11.15
N GLU A 302 -15.16 24.66 12.02
CA GLU A 302 -14.83 26.05 11.76
C GLU A 302 -13.35 26.20 11.43
N ILE A 303 -13.08 26.80 10.28
CA ILE A 303 -11.73 27.00 9.74
C ILE A 303 -11.48 28.50 9.71
N GLN A 304 -10.37 28.94 10.30
CA GLN A 304 -9.96 30.34 10.28
C GLN A 304 -8.87 30.56 9.23
N VAL A 305 -9.10 31.53 8.35
CA VAL A 305 -8.14 32.04 7.37
C VAL A 305 -7.69 33.41 7.83
N THR A 306 -6.39 33.59 8.05
CA THR A 306 -5.80 34.85 8.49
C THR A 306 -4.91 35.41 7.38
N LEU A 307 -5.06 36.69 7.07
CA LEU A 307 -4.27 37.41 6.06
C LEU A 307 -3.08 38.13 6.71
N THR A 308 -2.06 38.46 5.91
CA THR A 308 -0.89 39.24 6.36
C THR A 308 -1.20 40.72 6.55
N GLN A 309 -2.19 41.23 5.82
CA GLN A 309 -2.64 42.62 5.84
C GLN A 309 -4.13 42.71 6.21
N ASP A 310 -4.55 43.87 6.70
CA ASP A 310 -5.95 44.14 7.03
C ASP A 310 -6.74 44.39 5.75
N GLU A 311 -7.76 43.56 5.51
CA GLU A 311 -8.63 43.65 4.34
C GLU A 311 -10.09 43.81 4.79
N SER A 312 -10.72 44.93 4.45
CA SER A 312 -12.10 45.21 4.86
C SER A 312 -13.10 44.31 4.16
N ASP A 313 -12.91 44.09 2.85
CA ASP A 313 -13.93 43.67 1.91
C ASP A 313 -13.53 42.42 1.10
N LEU A 314 -12.96 41.42 1.77
CA LEU A 314 -12.66 40.12 1.17
C LEU A 314 -13.94 39.30 0.94
N SER A 315 -14.06 38.69 -0.24
CA SER A 315 -15.18 37.85 -0.67
C SER A 315 -14.70 36.55 -1.31
N VAL A 316 -15.59 35.59 -1.53
CA VAL A 316 -15.24 34.34 -2.24
C VAL A 316 -15.37 34.56 -3.75
N ALA A 317 -14.36 34.15 -4.52
CA ALA A 317 -14.32 34.37 -5.97
C ALA A 317 -15.42 33.56 -6.70
N SER A 318 -16.55 34.19 -7.04
CA SER A 318 -17.76 33.57 -7.64
C SER A 318 -18.57 32.69 -6.67
N PRO A 319 -19.75 33.17 -6.21
CA PRO A 319 -20.63 32.42 -5.31
C PRO A 319 -21.38 31.24 -5.98
N ARG A 320 -21.27 31.07 -7.30
CA ARG A 320 -22.19 30.21 -8.08
C ARG A 320 -21.70 28.82 -8.47
N GLU A 321 -20.46 28.41 -8.19
CA GLU A 321 -20.02 27.00 -8.10
C GLU A 321 -18.47 26.88 -7.94
N ILE A 322 -17.98 25.96 -7.10
CA ILE A 322 -16.60 25.38 -7.08
C ILE A 322 -15.45 26.27 -6.55
N SER A 323 -15.70 27.50 -6.13
CA SER A 323 -14.63 28.43 -5.70
C SER A 323 -14.08 28.19 -4.30
N CYS A 324 -14.91 27.72 -3.36
CA CYS A 324 -14.49 27.42 -2.00
C CYS A 324 -15.03 26.08 -1.54
N LEU A 325 -14.17 25.06 -1.62
CA LEU A 325 -14.45 23.67 -1.33
C LEU A 325 -13.67 23.20 -0.10
N VAL A 326 -14.36 22.57 0.82
CA VAL A 326 -13.77 21.77 1.91
C VAL A 326 -14.28 20.35 1.73
N ASN A 327 -13.37 19.39 1.59
CA ASN A 327 -13.71 17.99 1.25
C ASN A 327 -14.69 17.87 0.08
N ASN A 328 -14.45 18.63 -1.00
CA ASN A 328 -15.28 18.67 -2.21
C ASN A 328 -16.72 19.19 -2.01
N VAL A 329 -17.03 19.77 -0.84
CA VAL A 329 -18.32 20.42 -0.54
C VAL A 329 -18.14 21.94 -0.55
N SER A 330 -19.05 22.65 -1.21
CA SER A 330 -19.02 24.11 -1.26
C SER A 330 -19.37 24.71 0.10
N VAL A 331 -18.44 25.49 0.64
CA VAL A 331 -18.61 26.25 1.89
C VAL A 331 -18.66 27.76 1.65
N ALA A 332 -18.75 28.19 0.39
CA ALA A 332 -18.71 29.60 -0.01
C ALA A 332 -19.76 30.48 0.70
N SER A 333 -20.94 29.93 1.01
CA SER A 333 -22.02 30.64 1.71
C SER A 333 -21.76 30.88 3.20
N SER A 334 -20.80 30.16 3.79
CA SER A 334 -20.44 30.28 5.21
C SER A 334 -19.32 31.29 5.47
N PHE A 335 -18.71 31.83 4.41
CA PHE A 335 -17.57 32.74 4.52
C PHE A 335 -18.00 34.03 5.21
N SER A 336 -17.41 34.31 6.37
CA SER A 336 -17.73 35.48 7.19
C SER A 336 -16.49 36.10 7.80
N LYS A 337 -16.54 37.41 8.02
CA LYS A 337 -15.45 38.15 8.67
C LYS A 337 -15.54 37.98 10.19
N SER A 338 -14.42 37.61 10.82
CA SER A 338 -14.31 37.44 12.27
C SER A 338 -13.52 38.58 12.92
N ALA A 339 -12.41 39.01 12.31
CA ALA A 339 -11.60 40.16 12.75
C ALA A 339 -11.08 40.95 11.53
N ALA A 340 -10.29 42.02 11.76
CA ALA A 340 -9.77 42.89 10.70
C ALA A 340 -9.03 42.13 9.59
N ASN A 341 -8.22 41.13 9.97
CA ASN A 341 -7.42 40.27 9.10
C ASN A 341 -7.81 38.78 9.18
N ALA A 342 -8.96 38.43 9.78
CA ALA A 342 -9.34 37.04 10.00
C ALA A 342 -10.77 36.74 9.52
N PHE A 343 -10.92 35.65 8.79
CA PHE A 343 -12.15 35.17 8.19
C PHE A 343 -12.42 33.73 8.60
N VAL A 344 -13.69 33.38 8.75
CA VAL A 344 -14.14 32.05 9.19
C VAL A 344 -14.97 31.40 8.10
N LEU A 345 -14.71 30.11 7.91
CA LEU A 345 -15.44 29.18 7.05
C LEU A 345 -16.06 28.10 7.92
N THR A 346 -17.34 27.81 7.71
CA THR A 346 -18.05 26.74 8.43
C THR A 346 -18.34 25.59 7.47
N TYR A 347 -17.70 24.46 7.72
CA TYR A 347 -17.94 23.21 7.01
C TYR A 347 -18.80 22.27 7.87
N VAL A 348 -19.90 21.78 7.29
CA VAL A 348 -20.72 20.72 7.90
C VAL A 348 -20.41 19.42 7.17
N VAL A 349 -20.01 18.40 7.93
CA VAL A 349 -19.66 17.09 7.37
C VAL A 349 -20.93 16.42 6.83
N GLY A 350 -20.94 16.15 5.52
CA GLY A 350 -22.07 15.53 4.83
C GLY A 350 -22.25 14.03 5.10
N THR A 351 -23.28 13.46 4.49
CA THR A 351 -23.63 12.02 4.54
C THR A 351 -22.71 11.14 3.70
N GLU A 352 -21.94 11.73 2.78
CA GLU A 352 -20.93 11.03 1.98
C GLU A 352 -19.70 10.68 2.83
N PRO A 353 -18.99 9.59 2.51
CA PRO A 353 -17.91 9.10 3.36
C PRO A 353 -16.72 10.05 3.38
N ALA A 354 -16.74 10.96 4.35
CA ALA A 354 -15.62 11.73 4.84
C ALA A 354 -14.48 10.78 5.26
N THR A 355 -13.47 10.61 4.41
CA THR A 355 -12.31 9.74 4.69
C THR A 355 -11.03 10.54 4.53
N TRP A 356 -10.77 11.44 5.46
CA TRP A 356 -9.47 12.12 5.55
C TRP A 356 -8.73 11.70 6.82
N LYS A 357 -7.43 11.45 6.67
CA LYS A 357 -6.51 11.17 7.76
C LYS A 357 -6.18 12.46 8.51
N VAL A 358 -5.58 12.31 9.70
CA VAL A 358 -5.02 13.41 10.49
C VAL A 358 -4.19 14.33 9.58
N GLY A 359 -4.51 15.61 9.55
CA GLY A 359 -3.79 16.63 8.76
C GLY A 359 -4.10 16.65 7.27
N GLN A 360 -5.01 15.81 6.78
CA GLN A 360 -5.29 15.64 5.35
C GLN A 360 -6.68 16.09 4.90
N LEU A 361 -7.39 16.90 5.70
CA LEU A 361 -8.65 17.51 5.26
C LEU A 361 -8.39 18.42 4.04
N PRO A 362 -8.88 18.10 2.84
CA PRO A 362 -8.56 18.90 1.65
C PRO A 362 -9.38 20.18 1.67
N ILE A 363 -8.71 21.31 1.46
CA ILE A 363 -9.29 22.64 1.34
C ILE A 363 -8.81 23.29 0.06
N LYS A 364 -9.74 23.88 -0.69
CA LYS A 364 -9.46 24.70 -1.87
C LYS A 364 -10.40 25.88 -1.85
N CYS A 365 -9.93 27.03 -1.39
CA CYS A 365 -10.73 28.25 -1.34
C CYS A 365 -10.05 29.39 -2.08
N VAL A 366 -10.72 29.94 -3.08
CA VAL A 366 -10.27 31.13 -3.82
C VAL A 366 -10.98 32.34 -3.23
N VAL A 367 -10.22 33.17 -2.52
CA VAL A 367 -10.70 34.44 -1.97
C VAL A 367 -10.34 35.58 -2.93
N ARG A 368 -11.13 36.65 -2.89
CA ARG A 368 -11.05 37.80 -3.77
C ARG A 368 -11.21 39.09 -2.96
N ASP A 369 -10.35 40.08 -3.19
CA ASP A 369 -10.51 41.42 -2.61
C ASP A 369 -11.57 42.26 -3.36
N ALA A 370 -11.72 43.53 -2.98
CA ALA A 370 -12.64 44.47 -3.62
C ALA A 370 -12.25 44.80 -5.07
N ALA A 371 -10.95 44.84 -5.39
CA ALA A 371 -10.43 45.14 -6.72
C ALA A 371 -10.52 43.95 -7.69
N GLY A 372 -10.69 42.74 -7.15
CA GLY A 372 -10.83 41.50 -7.89
C GLY A 372 -9.57 40.64 -7.97
N ASN A 373 -8.48 40.96 -7.27
CA ASN A 373 -7.31 40.09 -7.15
C ASN A 373 -7.68 38.85 -6.33
N THR A 374 -7.04 37.71 -6.61
CA THR A 374 -7.41 36.44 -5.98
C THR A 374 -6.24 35.77 -5.28
N ALA A 375 -6.53 35.12 -4.15
CA ALA A 375 -5.59 34.24 -3.45
C ALA A 375 -6.19 32.86 -3.21
N THR A 376 -5.35 31.83 -3.21
CA THR A 376 -5.81 30.44 -3.07
C THR A 376 -5.32 29.80 -1.77
N VAL A 377 -6.28 29.38 -0.95
CA VAL A 377 -6.06 28.55 0.24
C VAL A 377 -6.08 27.09 -0.19
N THR A 378 -4.95 26.40 -0.10
CA THR A 378 -4.80 25.01 -0.58
C THR A 378 -4.47 23.99 0.51
N ARG A 379 -4.03 24.44 1.70
CA ARG A 379 -3.65 23.56 2.81
C ARG A 379 -3.77 24.27 4.16
N PHE A 380 -3.90 23.47 5.21
CA PHE A 380 -3.75 23.92 6.59
C PHE A 380 -2.28 24.17 6.94
N THR A 381 -2.00 25.22 7.72
CA THR A 381 -0.65 25.59 8.15
C THR A 381 -0.30 25.14 9.57
N ASP A 382 -1.30 24.71 10.35
CA ASP A 382 -1.18 24.27 11.75
C ASP A 382 -0.94 22.76 11.92
N GLY A 383 -0.82 22.01 10.81
CA GLY A 383 -0.67 20.55 10.83
C GLY A 383 -1.96 19.79 11.17
N ASN A 384 -3.06 20.49 11.47
CA ASN A 384 -4.43 20.03 11.74
C ASN A 384 -4.55 18.57 12.25
N THR A 385 -4.79 18.35 13.54
CA THR A 385 -4.94 16.98 14.08
C THR A 385 -6.30 16.34 13.81
N LEU A 386 -7.24 17.04 13.16
CA LEU A 386 -8.58 16.54 12.87
C LEU A 386 -8.54 15.41 11.83
N PHE A 387 -9.19 14.30 12.16
CA PHE A 387 -9.43 13.18 11.26
C PHE A 387 -10.92 12.85 11.21
N ALA A 388 -11.39 12.37 10.05
CA ALA A 388 -12.74 11.87 9.90
C ALA A 388 -12.84 10.40 10.32
N ARG A 389 -13.98 10.06 10.90
CA ARG A 389 -14.34 8.72 11.34
C ARG A 389 -14.35 7.74 10.16
N GLU A 390 -13.64 6.61 10.26
CA GLU A 390 -13.81 5.48 9.34
C GLU A 390 -15.28 5.03 9.37
N LEU A 391 -15.92 4.86 8.20
CA LEU A 391 -17.32 4.44 8.06
C LEU A 391 -17.71 3.40 9.11
N LYS A 392 -18.74 3.69 9.91
CA LYS A 392 -19.58 2.63 10.48
C LYS A 392 -20.14 1.87 9.26
N PRO A 393 -19.90 0.57 9.10
CA PRO A 393 -20.46 -0.16 7.96
C PRO A 393 -21.97 0.03 7.99
N VAL A 394 -22.56 0.29 6.81
CA VAL A 394 -24.01 0.49 6.62
C VAL A 394 -24.79 -0.49 7.49
N GLU A 395 -25.54 0.03 8.47
CA GLU A 395 -26.47 -0.77 9.26
C GLU A 395 -27.52 -1.31 8.29
N LEU A 396 -27.61 -2.63 8.17
CA LEU A 396 -28.51 -3.24 7.20
C LEU A 396 -29.96 -2.94 7.59
N ALA A 397 -30.64 -2.13 6.77
CA ALA A 397 -32.09 -2.17 6.72
C ALA A 397 -32.52 -3.60 6.37
N PRO A 398 -33.51 -4.21 7.05
CA PRO A 398 -33.94 -5.58 6.81
C PRO A 398 -34.29 -5.90 5.34
N SER A 399 -34.72 -4.89 4.58
CA SER A 399 -35.00 -4.97 3.14
C SER A 399 -33.77 -5.23 2.26
N SER A 400 -32.58 -4.82 2.70
CA SER A 400 -31.33 -4.98 1.94
C SER A 400 -30.73 -6.40 2.02
N ILE A 401 -31.04 -7.15 3.08
CA ILE A 401 -30.54 -8.53 3.34
C ILE A 401 -30.98 -9.52 2.25
N LEU A 402 -32.16 -9.31 1.67
CA LEU A 402 -32.72 -10.14 0.59
C LEU A 402 -32.42 -9.59 -0.82
N SER A 403 -31.72 -8.46 -0.92
CA SER A 403 -31.38 -7.85 -2.20
C SER A 403 -30.09 -8.44 -2.80
N LEU A 404 -30.00 -8.48 -4.13
CA LEU A 404 -28.81 -8.97 -4.84
C LEU A 404 -27.54 -8.14 -4.53
N ALA A 405 -27.70 -6.93 -3.97
CA ALA A 405 -26.62 -6.02 -3.60
C ALA A 405 -25.86 -6.45 -2.32
N TYR A 406 -26.38 -7.42 -1.57
CA TYR A 406 -25.68 -7.98 -0.41
C TYR A 406 -24.52 -8.90 -0.82
N PHE A 407 -24.60 -9.51 -2.01
CA PHE A 407 -23.55 -10.40 -2.50
C PHE A 407 -22.43 -9.60 -3.17
N PRO A 408 -21.15 -9.96 -2.94
CA PRO A 408 -20.03 -9.29 -3.60
C PRO A 408 -20.10 -9.48 -5.12
N ASP A 409 -19.48 -8.55 -5.84
CA ASP A 409 -19.33 -8.67 -7.29
C ASP A 409 -18.68 -10.01 -7.66
N LYS A 410 -19.16 -10.64 -8.74
CA LYS A 410 -18.70 -11.98 -9.16
C LYS A 410 -17.17 -12.02 -9.38
N LEU A 411 -16.61 -10.94 -9.92
CA LEU A 411 -15.19 -10.80 -10.15
C LEU A 411 -14.41 -10.69 -8.83
N LEU A 412 -14.94 -9.94 -7.86
CA LEU A 412 -14.36 -9.83 -6.52
C LEU A 412 -14.35 -11.20 -5.82
N LEU A 413 -15.47 -11.93 -5.86
CA LEU A 413 -15.55 -13.27 -5.27
C LEU A 413 -14.53 -14.23 -5.92
N LEU A 414 -14.37 -14.18 -7.25
CA LEU A 414 -13.36 -14.98 -7.96
C LEU A 414 -11.94 -14.60 -7.55
N SER A 415 -11.64 -13.30 -7.45
CA SER A 415 -10.32 -12.81 -7.02
C SER A 415 -9.99 -13.28 -5.59
N PHE A 416 -10.96 -13.20 -4.68
CA PHE A 416 -10.81 -13.67 -3.31
C PHE A 416 -10.61 -15.19 -3.24
N LEU A 417 -11.35 -15.97 -4.03
CA LEU A 417 -11.17 -17.42 -4.11
C LEU A 417 -9.76 -17.79 -4.60
N LEU A 418 -9.22 -17.06 -5.58
CA LEU A 418 -7.86 -17.27 -6.06
C LEU A 418 -6.83 -16.98 -4.96
N VAL A 419 -6.99 -15.87 -4.23
CA VAL A 419 -6.16 -15.53 -3.06
C VAL A 419 -6.29 -16.60 -1.96
N ALA A 420 -7.49 -17.11 -1.70
CA ALA A 420 -7.73 -18.17 -0.72
C ALA A 420 -7.06 -19.50 -1.12
N VAL A 421 -7.08 -19.87 -2.40
CA VAL A 421 -6.37 -21.08 -2.91
C VAL A 421 -4.84 -20.90 -2.80
N ALA A 422 -4.32 -19.71 -3.12
CA ALA A 422 -2.92 -19.39 -2.91
C ALA A 422 -2.53 -19.48 -1.43
N SER A 423 -3.35 -18.89 -0.54
CA SER A 423 -3.23 -18.94 0.91
C SER A 423 -3.22 -20.37 1.45
N HIS A 424 -4.11 -21.24 0.95
CA HIS A 424 -4.12 -22.67 1.28
C HIS A 424 -2.83 -23.40 0.86
N SER A 425 -2.23 -23.02 -0.26
CA SER A 425 -1.01 -23.64 -0.77
C SER A 425 0.23 -23.18 0.01
N ILE A 426 0.34 -21.87 0.26
CA ILE A 426 1.44 -21.26 1.01
C ILE A 426 1.44 -21.74 2.47
N SER A 427 0.27 -21.91 3.09
CA SER A 427 0.18 -22.33 4.49
C SER A 427 0.74 -23.73 4.77
N LYS A 428 0.86 -24.60 3.75
CA LYS A 428 1.42 -25.95 3.88
C LYS A 428 2.91 -25.94 4.21
N VAL A 429 3.62 -24.84 3.92
CA VAL A 429 5.05 -24.67 4.22
C VAL A 429 5.27 -24.27 5.68
N PHE A 430 4.31 -23.63 6.34
CA PHE A 430 4.48 -23.14 7.71
C PHE A 430 4.71 -24.25 8.76
N PRO A 431 4.01 -25.39 8.69
CA PRO A 431 4.30 -26.52 9.57
C PRO A 431 5.73 -27.05 9.49
N SER A 432 6.39 -27.01 8.32
CA SER A 432 7.80 -27.44 8.23
C SER A 432 8.77 -26.45 8.88
N LEU A 433 8.35 -25.20 9.05
CA LEU A 433 9.06 -24.17 9.82
C LEU A 433 8.71 -24.22 11.33
N GLY A 434 7.89 -25.17 11.78
CA GLY A 434 7.39 -25.25 13.16
C GLY A 434 6.28 -24.24 13.49
N LEU A 435 5.68 -23.61 12.49
CA LEU A 435 4.64 -22.59 12.64
C LEU A 435 3.23 -23.16 12.34
N PRO A 436 2.17 -22.71 13.04
CA PRO A 436 0.80 -23.15 12.73
C PRO A 436 0.35 -22.70 11.34
N ARG A 437 -0.45 -23.51 10.63
CA ARG A 437 -1.00 -23.16 9.29
C ARG A 437 -1.73 -21.80 9.26
N ILE A 438 -2.36 -21.41 10.37
CA ILE A 438 -3.07 -20.13 10.53
C ILE A 438 -2.15 -18.93 10.25
N THR A 439 -0.87 -19.02 10.64
CA THR A 439 0.11 -17.95 10.40
C THR A 439 0.34 -17.72 8.91
N GLY A 440 0.37 -18.78 8.11
CA GLY A 440 0.45 -18.67 6.65
C GLY A 440 -0.80 -18.05 6.01
N TYR A 441 -1.98 -18.32 6.56
CA TYR A 441 -3.22 -17.69 6.09
C TYR A 441 -3.23 -16.18 6.33
N LEU A 442 -2.87 -15.76 7.55
CA LEU A 442 -2.76 -14.35 7.92
C LEU A 442 -1.70 -13.64 7.08
N LEU A 443 -0.52 -14.23 6.91
CA LEU A 443 0.57 -13.62 6.13
C LEU A 443 0.19 -13.47 4.66
N THR A 444 -0.44 -14.48 4.06
CA THR A 444 -0.90 -14.39 2.65
C THR A 444 -1.97 -13.32 2.51
N GLY A 445 -2.87 -13.19 3.49
CA GLY A 445 -3.85 -12.11 3.57
C GLY A 445 -3.19 -10.72 3.62
N ILE A 446 -2.20 -10.53 4.49
CA ILE A 446 -1.43 -9.28 4.60
C ILE A 446 -0.79 -8.92 3.25
N VAL A 447 -0.17 -9.90 2.59
CA VAL A 447 0.48 -9.71 1.28
C VAL A 447 -0.55 -9.36 0.20
N ALA A 448 -1.72 -9.99 0.19
CA ALA A 448 -2.77 -9.70 -0.77
C ALA A 448 -3.56 -8.40 -0.49
N GLY A 449 -3.53 -7.92 0.75
CA GLY A 449 -4.28 -6.75 1.21
C GLY A 449 -3.78 -5.41 0.65
N PRO A 450 -4.45 -4.31 1.01
CA PRO A 450 -4.25 -2.97 0.41
C PRO A 450 -2.87 -2.37 0.68
N PHE A 451 -2.18 -2.82 1.73
CA PHE A 451 -0.89 -2.27 2.15
C PHE A 451 0.32 -2.88 1.44
N VAL A 452 0.19 -4.05 0.81
CA VAL A 452 1.32 -4.74 0.16
C VAL A 452 1.11 -4.85 -1.35
N LEU A 453 0.26 -5.78 -1.82
CA LEU A 453 -0.02 -5.94 -3.25
C LEU A 453 -1.27 -5.20 -3.72
N ASN A 454 -2.14 -4.77 -2.80
CA ASN A 454 -3.44 -4.15 -3.10
C ASN A 454 -4.28 -4.95 -4.10
N LEU A 455 -4.21 -6.29 -4.02
CA LEU A 455 -5.07 -7.19 -4.80
C LEU A 455 -6.52 -7.16 -4.29
N LEU A 456 -6.69 -6.91 -3.00
CA LEU A 456 -7.96 -6.66 -2.33
C LEU A 456 -7.95 -5.24 -1.75
N SER A 457 -8.69 -4.32 -2.38
CA SER A 457 -8.80 -2.94 -1.89
C SER A 457 -9.63 -2.84 -0.61
N SER A 458 -9.50 -1.74 0.13
CA SER A 458 -10.29 -1.48 1.35
C SER A 458 -11.81 -1.54 1.11
N ASP A 459 -12.29 -1.06 -0.05
CA ASP A 459 -13.69 -1.13 -0.44
C ASP A 459 -14.15 -2.55 -0.75
N GLN A 460 -13.30 -3.31 -1.44
CA GLN A 460 -13.56 -4.71 -1.76
C GLN A 460 -13.63 -5.59 -0.51
N LEU A 461 -12.78 -5.33 0.48
CA LEU A 461 -12.84 -6.01 1.77
C LEU A 461 -14.18 -5.79 2.49
N ARG A 462 -14.80 -4.61 2.34
CA ARG A 462 -16.14 -4.33 2.89
C ARG A 462 -17.24 -5.14 2.20
N GLN A 463 -17.13 -5.36 0.89
CA GLN A 463 -18.08 -6.17 0.13
C GLN A 463 -17.97 -7.68 0.43
N LEU A 464 -16.82 -8.15 0.92
CA LEU A 464 -16.60 -9.54 1.33
C LEU A 464 -17.20 -9.88 2.71
N ARG A 465 -18.01 -8.99 3.30
CA ARG A 465 -18.69 -9.17 4.60
C ARG A 465 -19.40 -10.52 4.75
N ILE A 466 -20.02 -11.03 3.69
CA ILE A 466 -20.69 -12.35 3.73
C ILE A 466 -19.74 -13.49 4.13
N VAL A 467 -18.49 -13.43 3.68
CA VAL A 467 -17.46 -14.44 3.98
C VAL A 467 -17.11 -14.39 5.47
N ASP A 468 -16.97 -13.19 6.02
CA ASP A 468 -16.74 -12.97 7.45
C ASP A 468 -17.93 -13.47 8.29
N GLU A 469 -19.16 -13.13 7.93
CA GLU A 469 -20.36 -13.54 8.67
C GLU A 469 -20.56 -15.07 8.66
N LEU A 470 -20.35 -15.72 7.50
CA LEU A 470 -20.34 -17.18 7.39
C LEU A 470 -19.27 -17.81 8.28
N ALA A 471 -18.07 -17.24 8.28
CA ALA A 471 -16.96 -17.75 9.07
C ALA A 471 -17.20 -17.60 10.57
N LEU A 472 -17.65 -16.43 11.03
CA LEU A 472 -17.95 -16.17 12.43
C LEU A 472 -19.08 -17.08 12.93
N ALA A 473 -20.14 -17.25 12.15
CA ALA A 473 -21.22 -18.17 12.49
C ALA A 473 -20.73 -19.62 12.64
N TYR A 474 -19.91 -20.09 11.69
CA TYR A 474 -19.30 -21.42 11.75
C TYR A 474 -18.36 -21.57 12.96
N ILE A 475 -17.52 -20.57 13.24
CA ILE A 475 -16.60 -20.58 14.39
C ILE A 475 -17.39 -20.68 15.69
N SER A 476 -18.47 -19.89 15.83
CA SER A 476 -19.34 -19.93 17.00
C SER A 476 -20.05 -21.28 17.16
N ILE A 477 -20.64 -21.84 16.10
CA ILE A 477 -21.27 -23.18 16.15
C ILE A 477 -20.23 -24.24 16.55
N THR A 478 -19.04 -24.19 15.96
CA THR A 478 -17.96 -25.14 16.25
C THR A 478 -17.49 -25.02 17.69
N ALA A 479 -17.32 -23.80 18.21
CA ALA A 479 -16.98 -23.56 19.61
C ALA A 479 -18.07 -24.09 20.55
N GLY A 480 -19.33 -23.84 20.23
CA GLY A 480 -20.49 -24.38 20.94
C GLY A 480 -20.51 -25.91 20.99
N SER A 481 -20.24 -26.57 19.87
CA SER A 481 -20.25 -28.03 19.76
C SER A 481 -19.22 -28.72 20.67
N LYS A 482 -18.21 -27.99 21.16
CA LYS A 482 -17.17 -28.52 22.05
C LYS A 482 -17.58 -28.56 23.53
N LEU A 483 -18.73 -27.99 23.89
CA LEU A 483 -19.28 -28.03 25.25
C LEU A 483 -19.88 -29.40 25.55
N HIS A 484 -19.05 -30.36 25.93
CA HIS A 484 -19.49 -31.74 26.21
C HIS A 484 -20.02 -31.85 27.65
N TRP A 485 -21.34 -31.66 27.85
CA TRP A 485 -21.92 -31.63 29.20
C TRP A 485 -21.64 -32.89 30.02
N ARG A 486 -21.76 -34.07 29.40
CA ARG A 486 -21.53 -35.37 30.07
C ARG A 486 -20.09 -35.54 30.57
N HIS A 487 -19.10 -35.04 29.81
CA HIS A 487 -17.68 -35.16 30.14
C HIS A 487 -17.21 -34.08 31.12
N MET A 488 -17.82 -32.89 31.09
CA MET A 488 -17.45 -31.76 31.96
C MET A 488 -18.08 -31.85 33.36
N ARG A 489 -19.27 -32.47 33.49
CA ARG A 489 -20.02 -32.54 34.75
C ARG A 489 -19.20 -33.05 35.95
N PRO A 490 -18.34 -34.09 35.84
CA PRO A 490 -17.53 -34.57 36.95
C PRO A 490 -16.47 -33.57 37.43
N LEU A 491 -16.02 -32.65 36.57
CA LEU A 491 -14.96 -31.68 36.84
C LEU A 491 -15.51 -30.26 37.01
N LEU A 492 -16.84 -30.07 37.08
CA LEU A 492 -17.47 -28.74 37.00
C LEU A 492 -16.99 -27.78 38.10
N LYS A 493 -16.76 -28.28 39.32
CA LYS A 493 -16.20 -27.46 40.41
C LYS A 493 -14.79 -26.97 40.07
N SER A 494 -13.93 -27.86 39.57
CA SER A 494 -12.57 -27.52 39.14
C SER A 494 -12.59 -26.53 37.99
N ILE A 495 -13.42 -26.78 36.98
CA ILE A 495 -13.58 -25.91 35.80
C ILE A 495 -14.03 -24.52 36.25
N ALA A 496 -15.08 -24.42 37.08
CA ALA A 496 -15.64 -23.14 37.50
C ALA A 496 -14.64 -22.29 38.30
N VAL A 497 -13.94 -22.88 39.27
CA VAL A 497 -13.00 -22.13 40.12
C VAL A 497 -11.76 -21.71 39.33
N VAL A 498 -11.20 -22.59 38.50
CA VAL A 498 -10.04 -22.25 37.65
C VAL A 498 -10.42 -21.17 36.63
N THR A 499 -11.58 -21.31 35.98
CA THR A 499 -12.08 -20.32 35.02
C THR A 499 -12.32 -18.97 35.70
N LEU A 500 -12.92 -18.94 36.89
CA LEU A 500 -13.15 -17.70 37.63
C LEU A 500 -11.85 -17.02 38.05
N ALA A 501 -10.87 -17.78 38.55
CA ALA A 501 -9.57 -17.26 38.94
C ALA A 501 -8.79 -16.69 37.74
N LEU A 502 -8.77 -17.41 36.63
CA LEU A 502 -8.21 -16.95 35.36
C LEU A 502 -8.87 -15.64 34.90
N THR A 503 -10.20 -15.66 34.81
CA THR A 503 -11.00 -14.50 34.37
C THR A 503 -10.74 -13.28 35.25
N ALA A 504 -10.79 -13.41 36.57
CA ALA A 504 -10.61 -12.28 37.47
C ALA A 504 -9.20 -11.66 37.38
N VAL A 505 -8.16 -12.51 37.35
CA VAL A 505 -6.77 -12.04 37.27
C VAL A 505 -6.47 -11.44 35.90
N GLU A 506 -6.86 -12.11 34.81
CA GLU A 506 -6.65 -11.62 33.44
C GLU A 506 -7.42 -10.34 33.16
N TYR A 507 -8.67 -10.24 33.61
CA TYR A 507 -9.48 -9.04 33.44
C TYR A 507 -8.84 -7.84 34.15
N LEU A 508 -8.43 -8.02 35.41
CA LEU A 508 -7.80 -6.97 36.22
C LEU A 508 -6.45 -6.55 35.61
N VAL A 509 -5.57 -7.51 35.34
CA VAL A 509 -4.22 -7.22 34.81
C VAL A 509 -4.31 -6.65 33.40
N GLY A 510 -5.18 -7.18 32.54
CA GLY A 510 -5.38 -6.68 31.17
C GLY A 510 -5.90 -5.24 31.15
N THR A 511 -6.92 -4.96 31.98
CA THR A 511 -7.46 -3.60 32.15
C THR A 511 -6.38 -2.65 32.67
N LEU A 512 -5.66 -3.03 33.73
CA LEU A 512 -4.61 -2.20 34.31
C LEU A 512 -3.46 -1.96 33.31
N THR A 513 -3.09 -2.98 32.53
CA THR A 513 -2.00 -2.85 31.55
C THR A 513 -2.36 -1.82 30.49
N VAL A 514 -3.55 -1.89 29.89
CA VAL A 514 -3.97 -0.90 28.88
C VAL A 514 -4.20 0.47 29.50
N ALA A 515 -4.78 0.53 30.70
CA ALA A 515 -4.92 1.79 31.42
C ALA A 515 -3.55 2.46 31.61
N VAL A 516 -2.53 1.75 32.09
CA VAL A 516 -1.17 2.29 32.26
C VAL A 516 -0.51 2.65 30.92
N LEU A 517 -0.67 1.81 29.90
CA LEU A 517 -0.07 2.01 28.58
C LEU A 517 -0.76 3.08 27.74
N ALA A 518 -1.91 3.62 28.16
CA ALA A 518 -2.69 4.57 27.38
C ALA A 518 -1.89 5.80 26.92
N GLY A 519 -0.98 6.32 27.75
CA GLY A 519 -0.13 7.46 27.36
C GLY A 519 0.89 7.14 26.26
N PHE A 520 1.17 5.86 26.01
CA PHE A 520 2.07 5.40 24.94
C PHE A 520 1.32 4.93 23.68
N LEU A 521 -0.01 4.84 23.74
CA LEU A 521 -0.85 4.42 22.63
C LEU A 521 -1.35 5.68 21.92
N ASP A 522 -0.86 5.96 20.71
CA ASP A 522 -1.22 7.14 19.89
C ASP A 522 -2.74 7.40 19.89
N PHE A 523 -3.55 6.34 19.77
CA PHE A 523 -5.01 6.45 19.69
C PHE A 523 -5.71 6.70 21.05
N LEU A 524 -5.00 6.62 22.17
CA LEU A 524 -5.51 6.88 23.52
C LEU A 524 -4.96 8.19 24.13
N GLN A 525 -3.97 8.83 23.51
CA GLN A 525 -3.33 10.04 24.07
C GLN A 525 -4.30 11.22 24.22
N ASP A 526 -5.21 11.39 23.25
CA ASP A 526 -6.18 12.49 23.23
C ASP A 526 -7.55 12.10 23.82
N THR A 527 -7.65 10.94 24.49
CA THR A 527 -8.92 10.44 25.05
C THR A 527 -9.16 10.94 26.47
N THR A 528 -10.44 11.15 26.82
CA THR A 528 -10.84 11.47 28.19
C THR A 528 -10.56 10.31 29.14
N ASP A 529 -10.46 10.58 30.45
CA ASP A 529 -10.25 9.51 31.44
C ASP A 529 -11.34 8.43 31.37
N ALA A 530 -12.60 8.83 31.13
CA ALA A 530 -13.72 7.91 30.99
C ALA A 530 -13.58 6.99 29.76
N GLU A 531 -13.20 7.55 28.61
CA GLU A 531 -12.91 6.80 27.37
C GLU A 531 -11.75 5.84 27.56
N ARG A 532 -10.67 6.30 28.18
CA ARG A 532 -9.49 5.48 28.49
C ARG A 532 -9.86 4.26 29.33
N TYR A 533 -10.65 4.44 30.39
CA TYR A 533 -11.10 3.31 31.22
C TYR A 533 -12.06 2.40 30.47
N ALA A 534 -12.96 2.93 29.64
CA ALA A 534 -13.87 2.14 28.84
C ALA A 534 -13.12 1.22 27.85
N ILE A 535 -12.14 1.76 27.14
CA ILE A 535 -11.30 1.01 26.20
C ILE A 535 -10.42 -0.01 26.95
N ALA A 536 -9.90 0.36 28.12
CA ALA A 536 -9.11 -0.55 28.95
C ALA A 536 -9.94 -1.75 29.46
N LEU A 537 -11.19 -1.53 29.87
CA LEU A 537 -12.10 -2.61 30.30
C LEU A 537 -12.41 -3.58 29.16
N LEU A 538 -12.65 -3.06 27.95
CA LEU A 538 -12.78 -3.87 26.74
C LEU A 538 -11.50 -4.68 26.47
N ALA A 539 -10.31 -4.08 26.57
CA ALA A 539 -9.06 -4.83 26.42
C ALA A 539 -8.92 -5.94 27.46
N GLY A 540 -9.23 -5.66 28.73
CA GLY A 540 -9.24 -6.64 29.81
C GLY A 540 -10.17 -7.82 29.51
N CYS A 541 -11.37 -7.54 28.98
CA CYS A 541 -12.30 -8.58 28.52
C CYS A 541 -11.67 -9.45 27.41
N MET A 542 -11.02 -8.82 26.42
CA MET A 542 -10.43 -9.54 25.29
C MET A 542 -9.27 -10.46 25.68
N MET A 543 -8.55 -10.16 26.76
CA MET A 543 -7.42 -10.99 27.22
C MET A 543 -7.86 -12.38 27.72
N ILE A 544 -9.10 -12.53 28.19
CA ILE A 544 -9.65 -13.77 28.78
C ILE A 544 -9.89 -14.86 27.72
N ALA A 545 -10.14 -14.44 26.48
CA ALA A 545 -10.50 -15.32 25.38
C ALA A 545 -9.39 -16.34 25.05
N ARG A 546 -9.80 -17.55 24.66
CA ARG A 546 -8.89 -18.68 24.38
C ARG A 546 -9.34 -19.48 23.16
N SER A 547 -8.45 -20.31 22.62
CA SER A 547 -8.72 -21.08 21.41
C SER A 547 -8.90 -22.59 21.67
N PRO A 548 -10.14 -23.10 21.75
CA PRO A 548 -10.38 -24.54 21.88
C PRO A 548 -10.07 -25.32 20.60
N SER A 549 -9.96 -24.68 19.43
CA SER A 549 -9.53 -25.35 18.18
C SER A 549 -8.04 -25.60 18.16
N SER A 550 -7.23 -24.61 18.53
CA SER A 550 -5.78 -24.79 18.64
C SER A 550 -5.43 -25.79 19.74
N ALA A 551 -6.16 -25.77 20.86
CA ALA A 551 -5.95 -26.71 21.94
C ALA A 551 -6.26 -28.16 21.51
N LEU A 552 -7.40 -28.38 20.85
CA LEU A 552 -7.79 -29.71 20.37
C LEU A 552 -6.79 -30.27 19.36
N ALA A 553 -6.32 -29.45 18.42
CA ALA A 553 -5.34 -29.89 17.43
C ALA A 553 -4.06 -30.43 18.09
N VAL A 554 -3.55 -29.76 19.13
CA VAL A 554 -2.38 -30.23 19.88
C VAL A 554 -2.69 -31.50 20.67
N ILE A 555 -3.88 -31.60 21.26
CA ILE A 555 -4.33 -32.80 21.99
C ILE A 555 -4.42 -34.01 21.06
N GLU A 556 -5.04 -33.85 19.88
CA GLU A 556 -5.16 -34.90 18.87
C GLU A 556 -3.79 -35.29 18.29
N GLU A 557 -2.94 -34.31 17.97
CA GLU A 557 -1.59 -34.54 17.46
C GLU A 557 -0.72 -35.30 18.47
N THR A 558 -0.82 -34.94 19.75
CA THR A 558 -0.07 -35.61 20.83
C THR A 558 -0.74 -36.87 21.34
N LYS A 559 -1.93 -37.21 20.81
CA LYS A 559 -2.83 -38.27 21.31
C LYS A 559 -2.98 -38.19 22.84
N ALA A 560 -3.04 -36.98 23.38
CA ALA A 560 -3.04 -36.76 24.82
C ALA A 560 -4.40 -37.11 25.42
N SER A 561 -4.39 -37.86 26.52
CA SER A 561 -5.60 -38.23 27.24
C SER A 561 -5.32 -38.29 28.73
N GLY A 562 -6.26 -37.82 29.54
CA GLY A 562 -6.11 -37.77 30.98
C GLY A 562 -6.97 -36.70 31.64
N ARG A 563 -6.97 -36.69 32.97
CA ARG A 563 -7.74 -35.73 33.78
C ARG A 563 -7.26 -34.30 33.54
N PHE A 564 -5.94 -34.10 33.43
CA PHE A 564 -5.36 -32.78 33.20
C PHE A 564 -5.75 -32.24 31.82
N THR A 565 -5.60 -33.05 30.78
CA THR A 565 -6.03 -32.73 29.41
C THR A 565 -7.52 -32.38 29.36
N THR A 566 -8.38 -33.16 30.04
CA THR A 566 -9.83 -32.90 30.09
C THR A 566 -10.15 -31.59 30.81
N LEU A 567 -9.48 -31.29 31.94
CA LEU A 567 -9.66 -30.04 32.68
C LEU A 567 -9.22 -28.83 31.85
N VAL A 568 -8.05 -28.90 31.23
CA VAL A 568 -7.49 -27.85 30.38
C VAL A 568 -8.42 -27.56 29.20
N PHE A 569 -8.86 -28.60 28.51
CA PHE A 569 -9.78 -28.46 27.38
C PHE A 569 -11.11 -27.83 27.82
N ALA A 570 -11.68 -28.31 28.94
CA ALA A 570 -12.94 -27.82 29.47
C ALA A 570 -12.86 -26.34 29.92
N VAL A 571 -11.82 -25.95 30.63
CA VAL A 571 -11.57 -24.55 31.02
C VAL A 571 -11.40 -23.66 29.79
N THR A 572 -10.66 -24.12 28.78
CA THR A 572 -10.46 -23.38 27.52
C THR A 572 -11.78 -23.10 26.82
N VAL A 573 -12.66 -24.11 26.71
CA VAL A 573 -14.00 -23.97 26.12
C VAL A 573 -14.89 -23.07 26.98
N SER A 574 -14.84 -23.18 28.32
CA SER A 574 -15.65 -22.34 29.22
C SER A 574 -15.25 -20.86 29.17
N CYS A 575 -13.97 -20.53 29.09
CA CYS A 575 -13.50 -19.15 28.93
C CYS A 575 -13.97 -18.51 27.61
N ASP A 576 -14.00 -19.28 26.53
CA ASP A 576 -14.44 -18.83 25.21
C ASP A 576 -15.94 -18.49 25.16
N VAL A 577 -16.76 -19.17 25.96
CA VAL A 577 -18.18 -18.84 26.15
C VAL A 577 -18.33 -17.62 27.06
N LEU A 578 -17.59 -17.59 28.16
CA LEU A 578 -17.67 -16.53 29.16
C LEU A 578 -17.29 -15.16 28.58
N VAL A 579 -16.31 -15.10 27.67
CA VAL A 579 -15.90 -13.84 27.07
C VAL A 579 -17.00 -13.18 26.23
N ILE A 580 -17.87 -13.95 25.57
CA ILE A 580 -19.01 -13.38 24.83
C ILE A 580 -19.98 -12.69 25.79
N PHE A 581 -20.27 -13.33 26.92
CA PHE A 581 -21.11 -12.73 27.96
C PHE A 581 -20.46 -11.45 28.53
N LEU A 582 -19.18 -11.53 28.90
CA LEU A 582 -18.44 -10.39 29.46
C LEU A 582 -18.29 -9.26 28.45
N PHE A 583 -18.15 -9.57 27.16
CA PHE A 583 -18.08 -8.57 26.10
C PHE A 583 -19.36 -7.75 26.02
N ASN A 584 -20.54 -8.38 26.07
CA ASN A 584 -21.81 -7.67 26.08
C ASN A 584 -21.98 -6.77 27.30
N VAL A 585 -21.58 -7.26 28.49
CA VAL A 585 -21.56 -6.44 29.71
C VAL A 585 -20.62 -5.24 29.54
N ASN A 586 -19.41 -5.46 29.01
CA ASN A 586 -18.43 -4.40 28.79
C ASN A 586 -18.88 -3.39 27.73
N SER A 587 -19.60 -3.81 26.69
CA SER A 587 -20.16 -2.92 25.68
C SER A 587 -21.18 -1.96 26.28
N VAL A 588 -22.07 -2.44 27.16
CA VAL A 588 -23.03 -1.58 27.89
C VAL A 588 -22.32 -0.60 28.82
N ILE A 589 -21.31 -1.08 29.56
CA ILE A 589 -20.49 -0.20 30.43
C ILE A 589 -19.77 0.85 29.59
N THR A 590 -19.18 0.44 28.46
CA THR A 590 -18.47 1.34 27.53
C THR A 590 -19.42 2.39 26.98
N GLU A 591 -20.60 2.01 26.48
CA GLU A 591 -21.60 2.95 25.98
C GLU A 591 -22.04 3.94 27.07
N GLY A 592 -22.24 3.47 28.30
CA GLY A 592 -22.55 4.35 29.44
C GLY A 592 -21.44 5.37 29.74
N LEU A 593 -20.17 4.93 29.72
CA LEU A 593 -19.00 5.79 29.95
C LEU A 593 -18.78 6.80 28.81
N LEU A 594 -18.97 6.37 27.56
CA LEU A 594 -18.77 7.21 26.37
C LEU A 594 -19.86 8.27 26.21
N THR A 595 -21.11 7.94 26.51
CA THR A 595 -22.25 8.85 26.28
C THR A 595 -22.54 9.77 27.49
N ALA A 596 -21.72 9.69 28.55
CA ALA A 596 -21.96 10.29 29.86
C ALA A 596 -23.37 10.02 30.44
N LYS A 597 -24.07 9.01 29.92
CA LYS A 597 -25.41 8.62 30.32
C LYS A 597 -25.30 7.66 31.49
N ARG A 598 -26.04 7.90 32.57
CA ARG A 598 -26.10 6.93 33.67
C ARG A 598 -26.70 5.63 33.15
N VAL A 599 -26.04 4.52 33.45
CA VAL A 599 -26.58 3.18 33.18
C VAL A 599 -27.83 3.02 34.03
N ASP A 600 -28.99 2.99 33.38
CA ASP A 600 -30.27 2.86 34.06
C ASP A 600 -30.61 1.38 34.29
N GLY A 601 -31.53 1.10 35.23
CA GLY A 601 -32.02 -0.28 35.45
C GLY A 601 -32.65 -0.90 34.19
N TYR A 602 -33.13 -0.07 33.26
CA TYR A 602 -33.61 -0.49 31.96
C TYR A 602 -32.51 -1.12 31.09
N ASP A 603 -31.30 -0.56 31.09
CA ASP A 603 -30.18 -1.06 30.27
C ASP A 603 -29.71 -2.43 30.77
N VAL A 604 -29.67 -2.61 32.09
CA VAL A 604 -29.38 -3.91 32.72
C VAL A 604 -30.47 -4.94 32.39
N LEU A 605 -31.75 -4.55 32.48
CA LEU A 605 -32.86 -5.43 32.16
C LEU A 605 -32.87 -5.81 30.67
N ARG A 606 -32.56 -4.86 29.79
CA ARG A 606 -32.39 -5.08 28.35
C ARG A 606 -31.25 -6.07 28.08
N LEU A 607 -30.10 -5.92 28.73
CA LEU A 607 -28.98 -6.87 28.62
C LEU A 607 -29.38 -8.29 29.07
N VAL A 608 -30.09 -8.41 30.19
CA VAL A 608 -30.59 -9.72 30.67
C VAL A 608 -31.54 -10.34 29.66
N PHE A 609 -32.49 -9.57 29.12
CA PHE A 609 -33.40 -10.06 28.07
C PHE A 609 -32.65 -10.41 26.78
N GLN A 610 -31.63 -9.64 26.39
CA GLN A 610 -30.81 -9.91 25.23
C GLN A 610 -30.09 -11.25 25.36
N LEU A 611 -29.43 -11.49 26.50
CA LEU A 611 -28.68 -12.73 26.75
C LEU A 611 -29.62 -13.94 26.87
N CYS A 612 -30.70 -13.82 27.64
CA CYS A 612 -31.70 -14.89 27.79
C CYS A 612 -32.41 -15.18 26.46
N GLY A 613 -32.76 -14.15 25.70
CA GLY A 613 -33.34 -14.25 24.36
C GLY A 613 -32.41 -14.98 23.39
N SER A 614 -31.12 -14.63 23.41
CA SER A 614 -30.11 -15.27 22.56
C SER A 614 -29.90 -16.74 22.89
N ILE A 615 -29.85 -17.09 24.18
CA ILE A 615 -29.81 -18.49 24.64
C ILE A 615 -31.07 -19.24 24.22
N GLY A 616 -32.25 -18.63 24.38
CA GLY A 616 -33.53 -19.21 23.98
C GLY A 616 -33.61 -19.49 22.47
N VAL A 617 -33.29 -18.50 21.64
CA VAL A 617 -33.29 -18.63 20.17
C VAL A 617 -32.24 -19.64 19.72
N GLY A 618 -31.02 -19.59 20.26
CA GLY A 618 -29.97 -20.57 19.98
C GLY A 618 -30.38 -21.99 20.35
N ALA A 619 -31.03 -22.20 21.50
CA ALA A 619 -31.47 -23.52 21.93
C ALA A 619 -32.60 -24.08 21.05
N VAL A 620 -33.60 -23.26 20.69
CA VAL A 620 -34.71 -23.67 19.83
C VAL A 620 -34.21 -23.99 18.42
N THR A 621 -33.43 -23.09 17.82
CA THR A 621 -32.92 -23.25 16.46
C THR A 621 -31.89 -24.39 16.38
N GLY A 622 -31.03 -24.56 17.39
CA GLY A 622 -30.10 -25.68 17.49
C GLY A 622 -30.80 -27.02 17.62
N LYS A 623 -31.90 -27.10 18.39
CA LYS A 623 -32.72 -28.33 18.47
C LYS A 623 -33.39 -28.66 17.13
N LEU A 624 -33.90 -27.65 16.42
CA LEU A 624 -34.48 -27.83 15.09
C LEU A 624 -33.43 -28.33 14.10
N MET A 625 -32.24 -27.71 14.10
CA MET A 625 -31.14 -28.10 13.22
C MET A 625 -30.58 -29.48 13.56
N ALA A 626 -30.55 -29.83 14.85
CA ALA A 626 -30.19 -31.17 15.28
C ALA A 626 -31.13 -32.22 14.68
N LEU A 627 -32.44 -31.94 14.63
CA LEU A 627 -33.41 -32.82 13.97
C LEU A 627 -33.12 -32.95 12.48
N VAL A 628 -32.83 -31.85 11.76
CA VAL A 628 -32.63 -31.87 10.31
C VAL A 628 -31.30 -32.52 9.90
N VAL A 629 -30.19 -32.12 10.53
CA VAL A 629 -28.83 -32.57 10.15
C VAL A 629 -28.58 -34.01 10.59
N LEU A 630 -29.13 -34.42 11.73
CA LEU A 630 -28.88 -35.73 12.35
C LEU A 630 -30.01 -36.73 12.08
N TYR A 631 -31.04 -36.32 11.33
CA TYR A 631 -31.98 -37.27 10.76
C TYR A 631 -31.25 -38.19 9.78
N ARG A 632 -31.15 -39.46 10.17
CA ARG A 632 -30.59 -40.52 9.34
C ARG A 632 -31.74 -41.42 8.89
N PRO A 633 -32.14 -41.39 7.61
CA PRO A 633 -33.13 -42.35 7.12
C PRO A 633 -32.55 -43.76 7.23
N SER A 634 -33.25 -44.64 7.94
CA SER A 634 -32.85 -46.03 8.25
C SER A 634 -32.52 -46.87 7.00
N CYS A 635 -32.92 -46.42 5.81
CA CYS A 635 -32.69 -47.09 4.53
C CYS A 635 -31.24 -46.99 4.03
N PHE A 636 -30.43 -46.05 4.55
CA PHE A 636 -29.03 -45.86 4.12
C PHE A 636 -28.05 -46.65 4.99
N LYS A 637 -28.04 -47.98 4.81
CA LYS A 637 -26.92 -48.81 5.26
C LYS A 637 -25.69 -48.51 4.41
N ARG A 638 -24.53 -48.52 5.08
CA ARG A 638 -23.15 -48.11 4.74
C ARG A 638 -22.58 -48.66 3.42
N LYS A 639 -23.26 -48.53 2.28
CA LYS A 639 -22.63 -48.67 0.95
C LYS A 639 -22.06 -47.31 0.55
N ARG A 640 -20.74 -47.26 0.38
CA ARG A 640 -19.93 -46.10 0.00
C ARG A 640 -20.25 -45.69 -1.45
N SER A 641 -21.42 -45.11 -1.68
CA SER A 641 -21.86 -44.62 -2.99
C SER A 641 -21.62 -43.12 -3.12
N ARG A 642 -21.48 -42.61 -4.36
CA ARG A 642 -21.40 -41.16 -4.65
C ARG A 642 -22.53 -40.36 -3.98
N LEU A 643 -23.70 -40.98 -3.84
CA LEU A 643 -24.88 -40.40 -3.19
C LEU A 643 -24.65 -40.12 -1.69
N SER A 644 -23.93 -40.99 -0.97
CA SER A 644 -23.59 -40.74 0.44
C SER A 644 -22.67 -39.53 0.63
N THR A 645 -21.75 -39.29 -0.32
CA THR A 645 -20.85 -38.13 -0.30
C THR A 645 -21.61 -36.86 -0.65
N ALA A 646 -22.50 -36.90 -1.66
CA ALA A 646 -23.37 -35.78 -2.02
C ALA A 646 -24.27 -35.35 -0.84
N ILE A 647 -24.87 -36.31 -0.12
CA ILE A 647 -25.67 -36.02 1.08
C ILE A 647 -24.83 -35.32 2.15
N GLN A 648 -23.57 -35.74 2.37
CA GLN A 648 -22.68 -35.08 3.34
C GLN A 648 -22.38 -33.63 2.93
N VAL A 649 -22.09 -33.37 1.66
CA VAL A 649 -21.85 -32.00 1.16
C VAL A 649 -23.11 -31.14 1.31
N VAL A 650 -24.28 -31.66 1.00
CA VAL A 650 -25.56 -30.96 1.20
C VAL A 650 -25.76 -30.61 2.68
N LYS A 651 -25.50 -31.55 3.60
CA LYS A 651 -25.56 -31.28 5.05
C LYS A 651 -24.57 -30.19 5.48
N GLN A 652 -23.37 -30.15 4.91
CA GLN A 652 -22.37 -29.13 5.19
C GLN A 652 -22.82 -27.73 4.73
N VAL A 653 -23.32 -27.63 3.50
CA VAL A 653 -23.86 -26.38 2.96
C VAL A 653 -25.06 -25.90 3.77
N LEU A 654 -25.96 -26.82 4.13
CA LEU A 654 -27.11 -26.53 4.99
C LEU A 654 -26.67 -26.00 6.36
N LEU A 655 -25.62 -26.59 6.96
CA LEU A 655 -25.06 -26.15 8.24
C LEU A 655 -24.47 -24.75 8.17
N LEU A 656 -23.71 -24.43 7.12
CA LEU A 656 -23.16 -23.10 6.90
C LEU A 656 -24.26 -22.06 6.66
N LEU A 657 -25.22 -22.37 5.79
CA LEU A 657 -26.34 -21.48 5.48
C LEU A 657 -27.21 -21.21 6.72
N TYR A 658 -27.47 -22.26 7.52
CA TYR A 658 -28.16 -22.14 8.81
C TYR A 658 -27.40 -21.20 9.76
N GLY A 659 -26.09 -21.40 9.93
CA GLY A 659 -25.28 -20.53 10.79
C GLY A 659 -25.32 -19.08 10.33
N TRP A 660 -25.10 -18.84 9.04
CA TRP A 660 -25.19 -17.50 8.46
C TRP A 660 -26.58 -16.87 8.66
N LEU A 661 -27.66 -17.62 8.43
CA LEU A 661 -29.02 -17.13 8.63
C LEU A 661 -29.28 -16.74 10.09
N VAL A 662 -28.90 -17.58 11.06
CA VAL A 662 -29.05 -17.27 12.50
C VAL A 662 -28.21 -16.05 12.88
N PHE A 663 -27.00 -15.94 12.35
CA PHE A 663 -26.11 -14.82 12.60
C PHE A 663 -26.68 -13.51 12.06
N VAL A 664 -27.10 -13.49 10.78
CA VAL A 664 -27.67 -12.30 10.12
C VAL A 664 -28.99 -11.90 10.74
N LEU A 665 -29.89 -12.84 11.05
CA LEU A 665 -31.15 -12.54 11.73
C LEU A 665 -30.91 -12.00 13.15
N GLY A 666 -29.93 -12.54 13.86
CA GLY A 666 -29.50 -12.00 15.15
C GLY A 666 -29.04 -10.55 15.01
N HIS A 667 -28.26 -10.24 13.96
CA HIS A 667 -27.75 -8.89 13.72
C HIS A 667 -28.86 -7.93 13.29
N ALA A 668 -29.81 -8.38 12.47
CA ALA A 668 -30.97 -7.60 12.03
C ALA A 668 -31.97 -7.30 13.18
N THR A 669 -31.91 -8.08 14.25
CA THR A 669 -32.73 -7.88 15.46
C THR A 669 -31.93 -7.23 16.60
N HIS A 670 -30.74 -6.68 16.31
CA HIS A 670 -30.01 -5.86 17.26
C HIS A 670 -30.88 -4.67 17.71
N PRO A 671 -31.02 -4.41 19.01
CA PRO A 671 -30.18 -4.86 20.13
C PRO A 671 -30.75 -6.03 20.96
N TYR A 672 -31.77 -6.74 20.47
CA TYR A 672 -32.50 -7.73 21.26
C TYR A 672 -31.83 -9.11 21.30
N LEU A 673 -30.95 -9.42 20.36
CA LEU A 673 -30.24 -10.70 20.29
C LEU A 673 -28.74 -10.48 20.04
N GLU A 674 -27.94 -11.37 20.59
CA GLU A 674 -26.50 -11.45 20.41
C GLU A 674 -26.16 -12.60 19.42
N PRO A 675 -25.74 -12.28 18.18
CA PRO A 675 -25.61 -13.26 17.10
C PRO A 675 -24.62 -14.40 17.39
N LEU A 676 -23.45 -14.07 17.96
CA LEU A 676 -22.40 -15.05 18.29
C LEU A 676 -22.89 -16.03 19.36
N LEU A 677 -23.63 -15.52 20.36
CA LEU A 677 -24.19 -16.33 21.44
C LEU A 677 -25.29 -17.27 20.91
N CYS A 678 -26.18 -16.79 20.04
CA CYS A 678 -27.19 -17.62 19.36
C CYS A 678 -26.54 -18.81 18.63
N CYS A 679 -25.51 -18.55 17.82
CA CYS A 679 -24.80 -19.57 17.06
C CYS A 679 -24.06 -20.57 17.97
N MET A 680 -23.42 -20.08 19.03
CA MET A 680 -22.70 -20.93 19.98
C MET A 680 -23.63 -21.83 20.80
N VAL A 681 -24.73 -21.29 21.32
CA VAL A 681 -25.73 -22.09 22.04
C VAL A 681 -26.35 -23.13 21.11
N SER A 682 -26.63 -22.75 19.86
CA SER A 682 -27.09 -23.71 18.84
C SER A 682 -26.12 -24.88 18.66
N GLY A 683 -24.82 -24.62 18.45
CA GLY A 683 -23.81 -25.67 18.34
C GLY A 683 -23.74 -26.58 19.58
N ALA A 684 -23.85 -26.00 20.78
CA ALA A 684 -23.88 -26.76 22.04
C ALA A 684 -25.11 -27.66 22.15
N VAL A 685 -26.30 -27.15 21.79
CA VAL A 685 -27.54 -27.94 21.78
C VAL A 685 -27.47 -29.04 20.72
N MET A 686 -26.97 -28.73 19.52
CA MET A 686 -26.80 -29.72 18.46
C MET A 686 -25.92 -30.88 18.89
N TRP A 687 -24.80 -30.60 19.58
CA TRP A 687 -23.93 -31.65 20.10
C TRP A 687 -24.58 -32.49 21.20
N ASN A 688 -25.14 -31.83 22.24
CA ASN A 688 -25.61 -32.52 23.44
C ASN A 688 -26.97 -33.21 23.27
N CYS A 689 -27.81 -32.77 22.33
CA CYS A 689 -29.08 -33.41 22.02
C CYS A 689 -29.00 -34.45 20.89
N SER A 690 -27.87 -34.53 20.18
CA SER A 690 -27.67 -35.49 19.09
C SER A 690 -27.57 -36.93 19.59
N PRO A 691 -28.24 -37.90 18.93
CA PRO A 691 -27.95 -39.33 19.09
C PRO A 691 -26.58 -39.73 18.55
N HIS A 692 -26.03 -38.97 17.58
CA HIS A 692 -24.80 -39.27 16.83
C HIS A 692 -23.90 -38.03 16.74
N PRO A 693 -23.27 -37.58 17.84
CA PRO A 693 -22.43 -36.38 17.85
C PRO A 693 -21.22 -36.47 16.91
N ASP A 694 -20.71 -37.67 16.65
CA ASP A 694 -19.58 -37.91 15.73
C ASP A 694 -19.88 -37.50 14.28
N GLU A 695 -21.15 -37.56 13.85
CA GLU A 695 -21.53 -37.10 12.51
C GLU A 695 -21.40 -35.58 12.41
N LEU A 696 -21.81 -34.85 13.45
CA LEU A 696 -21.63 -33.40 13.53
C LEU A 696 -20.13 -33.04 13.57
N ALA A 697 -19.33 -33.77 14.35
CA ALA A 697 -17.88 -33.59 14.39
C ALA A 697 -17.26 -33.72 12.99
N LEU A 698 -17.63 -34.75 12.24
CA LEU A 698 -17.10 -35.01 10.90
C LEU A 698 -17.54 -33.96 9.87
N LEU A 699 -18.78 -33.46 9.97
CA LEU A 699 -19.27 -32.37 9.12
C LEU A 699 -18.50 -31.07 9.39
N LEU A 700 -18.33 -30.71 10.67
CA LEU A 700 -17.60 -29.52 11.09
C LEU A 700 -16.11 -29.61 10.73
N ALA A 701 -15.46 -30.76 10.96
CA ALA A 701 -14.04 -30.95 10.66
C ALA A 701 -13.72 -30.77 9.17
N ARG A 702 -14.58 -31.28 8.28
CA ARG A 702 -14.40 -31.11 6.82
C ARG A 702 -14.63 -29.67 6.35
N LEU A 703 -15.47 -28.90 7.05
CA LEU A 703 -15.70 -27.48 6.75
C LEU A 703 -14.58 -26.58 7.29
N ALA A 704 -13.86 -27.03 8.32
CA ALA A 704 -12.85 -26.23 9.03
C ALA A 704 -11.79 -25.67 8.08
N ASP A 705 -11.24 -26.50 7.20
CA ASP A 705 -10.16 -26.08 6.30
C ASP A 705 -10.61 -24.94 5.38
N VAL A 706 -11.78 -25.04 4.76
CA VAL A 706 -12.30 -24.01 3.85
C VAL A 706 -12.61 -22.72 4.60
N VAL A 707 -13.31 -22.83 5.73
CA VAL A 707 -13.74 -21.65 6.50
C VAL A 707 -12.55 -20.92 7.10
N TYR A 708 -11.58 -21.65 7.67
CA TYR A 708 -10.39 -21.04 8.26
C TYR A 708 -9.50 -20.37 7.22
N VAL A 709 -9.31 -20.97 6.04
CA VAL A 709 -8.57 -20.32 4.94
C VAL A 709 -9.23 -18.98 4.61
N CYS A 710 -10.54 -18.96 4.36
CA CYS A 710 -11.25 -17.74 4.00
C CYS A 710 -11.17 -16.67 5.11
N PHE A 711 -11.52 -17.05 6.35
CA PHE A 711 -11.58 -16.14 7.48
C PHE A 711 -10.22 -15.50 7.82
N PHE A 712 -9.18 -16.32 7.96
CA PHE A 712 -7.87 -15.81 8.36
C PHE A 712 -7.17 -15.06 7.24
N THR A 713 -7.42 -15.42 5.98
CA THR A 713 -6.90 -14.63 4.84
C THR A 713 -7.59 -13.27 4.77
N LEU A 714 -8.91 -13.22 4.95
CA LEU A 714 -9.66 -11.96 4.97
C LEU A 714 -9.28 -11.09 6.19
N THR A 715 -9.11 -11.70 7.37
CA THR A 715 -8.61 -11.02 8.57
C THR A 715 -7.21 -10.44 8.35
N GLY A 716 -6.32 -11.20 7.72
CA GLY A 716 -4.97 -10.73 7.38
C GLY A 716 -4.99 -9.56 6.40
N ALA A 717 -5.84 -9.62 5.37
CA ALA A 717 -5.98 -8.54 4.40
C ALA A 717 -6.59 -7.26 4.98
N ALA A 718 -7.41 -7.38 6.04
CA ALA A 718 -8.00 -6.24 6.73
C ALA A 718 -7.06 -5.55 7.74
N LEU A 719 -5.85 -6.07 7.98
CA LEU A 719 -4.91 -5.47 8.92
C LEU A 719 -4.27 -4.19 8.38
N GLN A 720 -4.27 -3.15 9.20
CA GLN A 720 -3.57 -1.90 8.91
C GLN A 720 -2.10 -2.01 9.32
N LEU A 721 -1.20 -2.21 8.35
CA LEU A 721 0.21 -2.49 8.64
C LEU A 721 0.93 -1.34 9.35
N ASP A 722 0.58 -0.10 9.05
CA ASP A 722 1.14 1.08 9.72
C ASP A 722 0.78 1.09 11.21
N ALA A 723 -0.49 0.82 11.52
CA ALA A 723 -0.97 0.71 12.89
C ALA A 723 -0.39 -0.52 13.59
N LEU A 724 -0.26 -1.64 12.87
CA LEU A 724 0.35 -2.86 13.38
C LEU A 724 1.80 -2.64 13.77
N ALA A 725 2.60 -1.99 12.93
CA ALA A 725 4.01 -1.71 13.20
C ALA A 725 4.20 -0.90 14.49
N ARG A 726 3.37 0.12 14.70
CA ARG A 726 3.38 0.92 15.95
C ARG A 726 2.84 0.14 17.14
N ALA A 727 1.81 -0.66 16.95
CA ALA A 727 1.21 -1.47 18.00
C ALA A 727 2.07 -2.68 18.40
N LEU A 728 2.95 -3.20 17.54
CA LEU A 728 3.70 -4.44 17.79
C LEU A 728 4.51 -4.40 19.09
N ALA A 729 5.17 -3.28 19.40
CA ALA A 729 5.95 -3.13 20.62
C ALA A 729 5.05 -3.15 21.87
N LEU A 730 3.90 -2.47 21.82
CA LEU A 730 2.95 -2.40 22.93
C LEU A 730 2.17 -3.71 23.10
N SER A 731 1.83 -4.37 21.99
CA SER A 731 1.23 -5.71 21.98
C SER A 731 2.17 -6.77 22.55
N LEU A 732 3.49 -6.61 22.45
CA LEU A 732 4.44 -7.50 23.11
C LEU A 732 4.36 -7.37 24.64
N ILE A 733 4.25 -6.14 25.16
CA ILE A 733 4.06 -5.88 26.59
C ILE A 733 2.73 -6.48 27.05
N LEU A 734 1.64 -6.25 26.31
CA LEU A 734 0.33 -6.85 26.61
C LEU A 734 0.37 -8.38 26.58
N CYS A 735 1.09 -8.98 25.63
CA CYS A 735 1.29 -10.42 25.58
C CYS A 735 2.04 -10.93 26.81
N ALA A 736 3.10 -10.22 27.25
CA ALA A 736 3.88 -10.60 28.44
C ALA A 736 3.06 -10.49 29.72
N THR A 737 2.31 -9.39 29.92
CA THR A 737 1.45 -9.24 31.10
C THR A 737 0.30 -10.24 31.10
N ARG A 738 -0.25 -10.59 29.92
CA ARG A 738 -1.23 -11.67 29.78
C ARG A 738 -0.64 -13.02 30.20
N ILE A 739 0.56 -13.38 29.75
CA ILE A 739 1.22 -14.64 30.16
C ILE A 739 1.38 -14.69 31.68
N ALA A 740 1.82 -13.59 32.30
CA ALA A 740 1.94 -13.48 33.76
C ALA A 740 0.57 -13.62 34.46
N ALA A 741 -0.48 -13.00 33.92
CA ALA A 741 -1.84 -13.11 34.45
C ALA A 741 -2.39 -14.55 34.36
N ILE A 742 -2.16 -15.24 33.24
CA ILE A 742 -2.54 -16.65 33.07
C ILE A 742 -1.78 -17.54 34.05
N PHE A 743 -0.49 -17.28 34.26
CA PHE A 743 0.32 -17.98 35.25
C PHE A 743 -0.30 -17.85 36.65
N VAL A 744 -0.52 -16.63 37.11
CA VAL A 744 -1.08 -16.36 38.44
C VAL A 744 -2.50 -16.91 38.57
N GLY A 745 -3.38 -16.65 37.60
CA GLY A 745 -4.78 -17.07 37.63
C GLY A 745 -4.95 -18.60 37.62
N SER A 746 -4.22 -19.32 36.76
CA SER A 746 -4.30 -20.78 36.71
C SER A 746 -3.66 -21.44 37.93
N PHE A 747 -2.57 -20.87 38.46
CA PHE A 747 -1.93 -21.37 39.66
C PHE A 747 -2.83 -21.20 40.90
N LEU A 748 -3.38 -20.00 41.11
CA LEU A 748 -4.33 -19.73 42.21
C LEU A 748 -5.59 -20.59 42.09
N GLY A 749 -6.16 -20.68 40.89
CA GLY A 749 -7.33 -21.52 40.62
C GLY A 749 -7.07 -23.00 40.90
N GLY A 750 -5.92 -23.53 40.48
CA GLY A 750 -5.51 -24.91 40.73
C GLY A 750 -5.30 -25.20 42.22
N LEU A 751 -4.69 -24.26 42.96
CA LEU A 751 -4.50 -24.38 44.41
C LEU A 751 -5.83 -24.40 45.18
N CYS A 752 -6.77 -23.52 44.83
CA CYS A 752 -8.08 -23.44 45.48
C CYS A 752 -8.91 -24.73 45.35
N VAL A 753 -8.70 -25.48 44.27
CA VAL A 753 -9.42 -26.74 43.98
C VAL A 753 -8.67 -27.96 44.50
N GLY A 754 -7.40 -27.81 44.90
CA GLY A 754 -6.54 -28.91 45.33
C GLY A 754 -6.03 -29.77 44.18
N GLU A 755 -5.83 -29.20 42.99
CA GLU A 755 -5.17 -29.91 41.90
C GLU A 755 -3.68 -30.17 42.23
N PRO A 756 -3.09 -31.28 41.77
CA PRO A 756 -1.71 -31.62 42.11
C PRO A 756 -0.75 -30.47 41.78
N PRO A 757 0.20 -30.12 42.68
CA PRO A 757 1.06 -28.96 42.50
C PRO A 757 1.95 -29.06 41.24
N GLN A 758 2.22 -30.29 40.79
CA GLN A 758 2.93 -30.53 39.52
C GLN A 758 2.10 -30.08 38.31
N HIS A 759 0.78 -30.31 38.32
CA HIS A 759 -0.14 -29.88 37.26
C HIS A 759 -0.41 -28.38 37.33
N ALA A 760 -0.64 -27.84 38.54
CA ALA A 760 -0.93 -26.41 38.73
C ALA A 760 0.22 -25.49 38.25
N ARG A 761 1.49 -25.92 38.42
CA ARG A 761 2.66 -25.14 37.97
C ARG A 761 2.84 -25.07 36.45
N VAL A 762 2.24 -26.01 35.71
CA VAL A 762 2.39 -26.12 34.24
C VAL A 762 1.09 -25.81 33.49
N ALA A 763 -0.04 -25.75 34.18
CA ALA A 763 -1.36 -25.49 33.59
C ALA A 763 -1.39 -24.22 32.73
N TRP A 764 -0.74 -23.14 33.17
CA TRP A 764 -0.70 -21.86 32.45
C TRP A 764 -0.21 -21.97 30.99
N MET A 765 0.75 -22.88 30.73
CA MET A 765 1.33 -23.11 29.40
C MET A 765 0.28 -23.59 28.39
N THR A 766 -0.78 -24.24 28.88
CA THR A 766 -1.85 -24.78 28.05
C THR A 766 -2.96 -23.77 27.73
N TYR A 767 -3.03 -22.68 28.49
CA TYR A 767 -4.09 -21.67 28.41
C TYR A 767 -3.74 -20.45 27.57
N LEU A 768 -2.58 -20.47 26.90
CA LEU A 768 -2.05 -19.33 26.15
C LEU A 768 -2.72 -19.13 24.79
N THR A 769 -3.17 -20.21 24.14
CA THR A 769 -3.69 -20.18 22.77
C THR A 769 -4.92 -19.25 22.64
N GLN A 770 -4.98 -18.49 21.56
CA GLN A 770 -6.03 -17.50 21.28
C GLN A 770 -6.28 -17.43 19.77
N ALA A 771 -7.54 -17.33 19.32
CA ALA A 771 -7.87 -17.39 17.90
C ALA A 771 -9.24 -16.76 17.57
N GLY A 772 -10.10 -17.50 16.85
CA GLY A 772 -11.22 -16.99 16.07
C GLY A 772 -12.22 -16.10 16.81
N VAL A 773 -12.62 -16.45 18.04
CA VAL A 773 -13.62 -15.65 18.79
C VAL A 773 -13.04 -14.27 19.15
N THR A 774 -11.79 -14.18 19.60
CA THR A 774 -11.16 -12.87 19.87
C THR A 774 -11.08 -12.03 18.62
N LEU A 775 -10.67 -12.61 17.48
CA LEU A 775 -10.59 -11.88 16.22
C LEU A 775 -11.97 -11.39 15.76
N GLY A 776 -13.01 -12.21 15.94
CA GLY A 776 -14.39 -11.82 15.67
C GLY A 776 -14.88 -10.67 16.55
N LEU A 777 -14.64 -10.74 17.86
CA LEU A 777 -14.98 -9.65 18.78
C LEU A 777 -14.14 -8.38 18.50
N ALA A 778 -12.88 -8.52 18.11
CA ALA A 778 -12.01 -7.39 17.78
C ALA A 778 -12.51 -6.68 16.52
N LYS A 779 -12.96 -7.48 15.53
CA LYS A 779 -13.66 -6.96 14.35
C LYS A 779 -14.96 -6.27 14.76
N GLN A 780 -15.75 -6.85 15.65
CA GLN A 780 -16.98 -6.23 16.14
C GLN A 780 -16.72 -4.87 16.80
N ILE A 781 -15.65 -4.74 17.62
CA ILE A 781 -15.22 -3.44 18.19
C ILE A 781 -14.84 -2.45 17.09
N GLN A 782 -14.09 -2.89 16.06
CA GLN A 782 -13.76 -2.04 14.91
C GLN A 782 -15.02 -1.48 14.23
N LEU A 783 -16.10 -2.27 14.14
CA LEU A 783 -17.35 -1.84 13.53
C LEU A 783 -18.22 -0.99 14.48
N LEU A 784 -18.24 -1.29 15.78
CA LEU A 784 -19.05 -0.61 16.80
C LEU A 784 -18.48 0.76 17.19
N TYR A 785 -17.16 0.86 17.29
CA TYR A 785 -16.47 2.05 17.78
C TYR A 785 -15.53 2.64 16.73
N PRO A 786 -16.07 3.22 15.64
CA PRO A 786 -15.24 3.85 14.63
C PRO A 786 -14.52 5.08 15.21
N GLY A 787 -13.25 5.28 14.84
CA GLY A 787 -12.32 6.22 15.48
C GLY A 787 -11.11 5.48 16.05
N TRP A 788 -11.27 4.81 17.19
CA TRP A 788 -10.19 4.06 17.86
C TRP A 788 -10.28 2.54 17.66
N GLY A 789 -11.45 2.00 17.28
CA GLY A 789 -11.70 0.57 17.20
C GLY A 789 -10.80 -0.18 16.20
N SER A 790 -10.36 0.47 15.11
CA SER A 790 -9.44 -0.12 14.12
C SER A 790 -8.05 -0.34 14.70
N SER A 791 -7.49 0.68 15.36
CA SER A 791 -6.20 0.60 16.07
C SER A 791 -6.25 -0.41 17.20
N PHE A 792 -7.33 -0.40 17.99
CA PHE A 792 -7.57 -1.39 19.04
C PHE A 792 -7.62 -2.82 18.49
N SER A 793 -8.40 -3.05 17.42
CA SER A 793 -8.52 -4.37 16.79
C SER A 793 -7.17 -4.86 16.29
N THR A 794 -6.39 -3.99 15.65
CA THR A 794 -5.04 -4.28 15.16
C THR A 794 -4.10 -4.67 16.31
N MET A 795 -4.14 -3.93 17.43
CA MET A 795 -3.36 -4.25 18.63
C MET A 795 -3.73 -5.63 19.20
N ILE A 796 -5.02 -5.95 19.30
CA ILE A 796 -5.50 -7.26 19.77
C ILE A 796 -5.12 -8.37 18.79
N VAL A 797 -5.21 -8.16 17.47
CA VAL A 797 -4.79 -9.14 16.48
C VAL A 797 -3.29 -9.43 16.60
N ALA A 798 -2.45 -8.42 16.86
CA ALA A 798 -1.03 -8.63 17.12
C ALA A 798 -0.78 -9.52 18.36
N VAL A 799 -1.55 -9.31 19.44
CA VAL A 799 -1.50 -10.17 20.64
C VAL A 799 -1.91 -11.61 20.29
N VAL A 800 -2.97 -11.79 19.49
CA VAL A 800 -3.42 -13.10 19.00
C VAL A 800 -2.31 -13.81 18.23
N ILE A 801 -1.59 -13.11 17.35
CA ILE A 801 -0.48 -13.67 16.57
C ILE A 801 0.63 -14.20 17.49
N TYR A 802 1.08 -13.42 18.48
CA TYR A 802 2.09 -13.86 19.45
C TYR A 802 1.62 -15.09 20.25
N ASN A 803 0.38 -15.06 20.74
CA ASN A 803 -0.19 -16.15 21.52
C ASN A 803 -0.37 -17.43 20.71
N GLN A 804 -0.68 -17.32 19.42
CA GLN A 804 -0.82 -18.46 18.52
C GLN A 804 0.54 -19.05 18.11
N LEU A 805 1.61 -18.25 18.11
CA LEU A 805 2.98 -18.71 17.90
C LEU A 805 3.51 -19.47 19.12
N LEU A 806 3.31 -18.93 20.32
CA LEU A 806 3.85 -19.50 21.57
C LEU A 806 2.98 -20.62 22.16
N GLY A 807 1.66 -20.56 21.98
CA GLY A 807 0.70 -21.43 22.64
C GLY A 807 0.84 -22.92 22.32
N PRO A 808 0.79 -23.35 21.03
CA PRO A 808 0.85 -24.77 20.69
C PRO A 808 2.14 -25.48 21.15
N PRO A 809 3.34 -24.91 20.95
CA PRO A 809 4.58 -25.51 21.46
C PRO A 809 4.58 -25.67 22.99
N LEU A 810 4.14 -24.65 23.73
CA LEU A 810 4.08 -24.67 25.20
C LEU A 810 3.04 -25.67 25.71
N MET A 811 1.88 -25.76 25.06
CA MET A 811 0.86 -26.75 25.40
C MET A 811 1.39 -28.17 25.17
N ARG A 812 2.05 -28.43 24.04
CA ARG A 812 2.69 -29.72 23.76
C ARG A 812 3.72 -30.10 24.82
N PHE A 813 4.53 -29.13 25.24
CA PHE A 813 5.49 -29.33 26.32
C PHE A 813 4.81 -29.67 27.65
N ALA A 814 3.76 -28.94 28.02
CA ALA A 814 3.03 -29.16 29.27
C ALA A 814 2.33 -30.53 29.30
N LEU A 815 1.67 -30.94 28.22
CA LEU A 815 1.02 -32.26 28.14
C LEU A 815 2.03 -33.41 28.26
N ARG A 816 3.21 -33.27 27.65
CA ARG A 816 4.31 -34.25 27.79
C ARG A 816 4.88 -34.28 29.19
N ARG A 817 5.02 -33.11 29.81
CA ARG A 817 5.57 -32.97 31.17
C ARG A 817 4.65 -33.57 32.23
N VAL A 818 3.34 -33.49 32.01
CA VAL A 818 2.33 -34.13 32.88
C VAL A 818 2.21 -35.64 32.62
N GLY A 819 2.64 -36.10 31.44
CA GLY A 819 2.55 -37.51 31.04
C GLY A 819 1.22 -37.90 30.40
N ASP A 820 0.32 -36.93 30.17
CA ASP A 820 -0.94 -37.15 29.45
C ASP A 820 -0.70 -37.34 27.93
N ALA A 821 0.39 -36.79 27.38
CA ALA A 821 0.77 -36.97 25.97
C ALA A 821 1.62 -38.22 25.73
N LYS A 822 1.39 -38.89 24.59
CA LYS A 822 2.26 -39.97 24.12
C LYS A 822 3.63 -39.42 23.70
N LYS A 823 4.70 -40.21 23.87
CA LYS A 823 6.09 -39.82 23.52
C LYS A 823 6.17 -39.39 22.04
N PRO A 824 7.00 -38.38 21.69
CA PRO A 824 7.15 -37.95 20.30
C PRO A 824 7.56 -39.09 19.37
N ALA A 825 6.81 -39.29 18.29
CA ALA A 825 7.28 -39.97 17.09
C ALA A 825 8.42 -39.15 16.45
N GLY A 826 9.56 -39.77 16.19
CA GLY A 826 10.59 -39.26 15.29
C GLY A 826 10.14 -39.34 13.82
N PRO A 827 10.81 -38.62 12.89
CA PRO A 827 10.51 -38.73 11.46
C PRO A 827 10.76 -40.17 10.97
N GLY A 828 9.73 -40.82 10.44
CA GLY A 828 9.75 -42.23 9.99
C GLY A 828 9.11 -43.24 10.95
N GLN A 829 8.56 -42.80 12.07
CA GLN A 829 7.99 -43.66 13.11
C GLN A 829 6.46 -43.83 12.93
N VAL A 830 5.96 -45.07 12.90
CA VAL A 830 4.52 -45.37 12.75
C VAL A 830 3.91 -45.67 14.11
N ASP A 831 3.13 -44.72 14.63
CA ASP A 831 2.63 -44.79 16.00
C ASP A 831 1.46 -45.75 16.19
N GLY A 832 1.69 -46.77 17.02
CA GLY A 832 0.63 -47.49 17.73
C GLY A 832 0.20 -48.81 17.11
N LEU A 833 1.02 -49.39 16.23
CA LEU A 833 0.83 -50.77 15.79
C LEU A 833 1.32 -51.73 16.89
N GLN A 834 0.44 -52.64 17.28
CA GLN A 834 0.70 -53.67 18.27
C GLN A 834 1.23 -54.93 17.57
N VAL A 835 2.46 -55.32 17.88
CA VAL A 835 3.09 -56.52 17.33
C VAL A 835 3.24 -57.56 18.42
N VAL A 836 2.81 -58.78 18.13
CA VAL A 836 3.21 -59.94 18.94
C VAL A 836 4.30 -60.69 18.21
N LEU A 837 5.44 -60.81 18.87
CA LEU A 837 6.57 -61.62 18.41
C LEU A 837 6.54 -62.97 19.14
N LEU A 838 6.23 -64.03 18.40
CA LEU A 838 6.28 -65.41 18.89
C LEU A 838 7.64 -66.00 18.51
N ALA A 839 8.46 -66.30 19.50
CA ALA A 839 9.79 -66.87 19.30
C ALA A 839 10.01 -68.11 20.18
N SER A 840 10.92 -68.99 19.77
CA SER A 840 11.34 -70.14 20.60
C SER A 840 12.18 -69.67 21.79
N ASP A 841 12.13 -70.42 22.89
CA ASP A 841 13.00 -70.24 24.07
C ASP A 841 14.46 -70.70 23.85
N GLN A 842 14.76 -71.38 22.73
CA GLN A 842 16.05 -72.04 22.49
C GLN A 842 17.06 -71.30 21.59
N VAL A 843 16.85 -70.04 21.15
CA VAL A 843 17.88 -69.32 20.37
C VAL A 843 18.07 -67.86 20.76
N ASP A 844 19.35 -67.55 20.96
CA ASP A 844 20.01 -66.31 21.37
C ASP A 844 20.22 -65.28 20.22
N VAL A 845 20.40 -64.00 20.58
CA VAL A 845 20.90 -62.88 19.73
C VAL A 845 19.96 -62.28 18.65
N SER A 846 19.27 -63.06 17.80
CA SER A 846 18.52 -62.48 16.65
C SER A 846 17.23 -61.74 17.03
N VAL A 847 16.51 -62.26 18.04
CA VAL A 847 15.25 -61.70 18.56
C VAL A 847 15.45 -60.31 19.15
N GLY A 848 16.51 -60.12 19.95
CA GLY A 848 16.82 -58.83 20.57
C GLY A 848 17.09 -57.71 19.56
N GLY A 849 17.76 -58.03 18.44
CA GLY A 849 18.00 -57.09 17.35
C GLY A 849 16.73 -56.70 16.60
N VAL A 850 15.77 -57.62 16.44
CA VAL A 850 14.46 -57.33 15.81
C VAL A 850 13.59 -56.47 16.72
N VAL A 851 13.50 -56.82 18.00
CA VAL A 851 12.76 -56.05 19.01
C VAL A 851 13.30 -54.62 19.09
N SER A 852 14.62 -54.46 19.23
CA SER A 852 15.25 -53.15 19.32
C SER A 852 15.00 -52.30 18.06
N ARG A 853 15.07 -52.87 16.86
CA ARG A 853 14.76 -52.16 15.60
C ARG A 853 13.30 -51.74 15.50
N LEU A 854 12.37 -52.62 15.86
CA LEU A 854 10.93 -52.32 15.83
C LEU A 854 10.52 -51.29 16.88
N GLU A 855 11.09 -51.34 18.09
CA GLU A 855 10.90 -50.32 19.13
C GLU A 855 11.48 -48.97 18.72
N VAL A 856 12.66 -48.95 18.08
CA VAL A 856 13.25 -47.73 17.48
C VAL A 856 12.32 -47.15 16.41
N CYS A 857 11.61 -47.99 15.65
CA CYS A 857 10.59 -47.59 14.68
C CYS A 857 9.20 -47.32 15.29
N GLY A 858 9.05 -47.36 16.63
CA GLY A 858 7.86 -46.96 17.39
C GLY A 858 6.71 -47.96 17.42
N TRP A 859 6.99 -49.23 17.12
CA TRP A 859 6.05 -50.32 17.32
C TRP A 859 6.01 -50.73 18.79
N ASN A 860 4.85 -51.20 19.24
CA ASN A 860 4.70 -51.74 20.59
C ASN A 860 4.85 -53.26 20.50
N VAL A 861 6.03 -53.77 20.85
CA VAL A 861 6.41 -55.17 20.63
C VAL A 861 6.19 -55.99 21.90
N HIS A 862 5.33 -57.00 21.79
CA HIS A 862 5.08 -57.98 22.84
C HIS A 862 5.76 -59.29 22.49
N VAL A 863 6.86 -59.60 23.17
CA VAL A 863 7.61 -60.84 22.95
C VAL A 863 7.04 -61.95 23.83
N HIS A 864 6.65 -63.05 23.22
CA HIS A 864 6.25 -64.28 23.90
C HIS A 864 7.17 -65.42 23.47
N LEU A 865 7.93 -65.92 24.44
CA LEU A 865 8.78 -67.10 24.27
C LEU A 865 7.91 -68.35 24.44
N LEU A 866 7.80 -69.13 23.37
CA LEU A 866 7.08 -70.39 23.33
C LEU A 866 8.05 -71.52 23.68
N ARG A 867 7.65 -72.36 24.65
CA ARG A 867 8.40 -73.56 25.00
C ARG A 867 8.07 -74.65 24.01
N ILE A 868 9.08 -75.07 23.26
CA ILE A 868 8.96 -76.21 22.34
C ILE A 868 9.33 -77.46 23.13
N ALA A 869 8.35 -78.33 23.36
CA ALA A 869 8.61 -79.62 24.00
C ALA A 869 9.44 -80.48 23.04
N ASN A 870 10.67 -80.78 23.42
CA ASN A 870 11.42 -81.84 22.76
C ASN A 870 10.71 -83.17 23.04
N ASP A 871 10.48 -83.95 22.00
CA ASP A 871 9.74 -85.23 21.99
C ASP A 871 10.35 -86.34 22.88
N SER A 872 11.26 -86.02 23.81
CA SER A 872 12.02 -87.00 24.57
C SER A 872 12.07 -86.86 26.09
N THR A 873 11.66 -85.75 26.71
CA THR A 873 11.79 -85.66 28.18
C THR A 873 10.95 -84.51 28.74
N GLU A 874 9.87 -84.86 29.45
CA GLU A 874 9.47 -84.31 30.76
C GLU A 874 8.01 -84.70 31.03
N ALA A 875 7.85 -85.92 31.53
CA ALA A 875 6.66 -86.35 32.24
C ALA A 875 6.97 -86.34 33.74
N GLU A 876 7.30 -85.19 34.31
CA GLU A 876 7.47 -85.05 35.77
C GLU A 876 6.93 -83.68 36.19
N ASP A 877 5.75 -83.74 36.83
CA ASP A 877 5.06 -82.74 37.66
C ASP A 877 3.62 -82.46 37.20
N LEU A 878 2.74 -83.43 37.43
CA LEU A 878 1.29 -83.28 37.27
C LEU A 878 0.61 -83.28 38.65
N GLU A 879 -0.05 -82.16 38.98
CA GLU A 879 -1.05 -82.07 40.03
C GLU A 879 -2.21 -83.06 39.77
N PRO A 880 -2.77 -83.71 40.81
CA PRO A 880 -3.51 -84.96 40.62
C PRO A 880 -4.99 -84.82 40.21
N ASN A 881 -5.39 -83.82 39.41
CA ASN A 881 -6.82 -83.67 39.00
C ASN A 881 -7.10 -83.05 37.61
N LEU A 882 -6.13 -82.92 36.71
CA LEU A 882 -6.39 -82.46 35.33
C LEU A 882 -6.03 -83.55 34.33
N LYS A 883 -6.92 -83.82 33.34
CA LYS A 883 -6.60 -84.70 32.22
C LYS A 883 -5.32 -84.20 31.52
N PRO A 884 -4.35 -85.07 31.19
CA PRO A 884 -3.16 -84.65 30.48
C PRO A 884 -3.57 -84.08 29.12
N LYS A 885 -3.30 -82.79 28.89
CA LYS A 885 -3.39 -82.19 27.56
C LYS A 885 -2.38 -82.91 26.67
N THR A 886 -2.75 -83.23 25.44
CA THR A 886 -1.76 -83.68 24.44
C THR A 886 -0.70 -82.58 24.24
N PRO A 887 0.53 -82.92 23.80
CA PRO A 887 1.59 -81.92 23.58
C PRO A 887 1.10 -80.75 22.70
N ASP A 888 0.29 -81.06 21.70
CA ASP A 888 -0.33 -80.07 20.80
C ASP A 888 -1.36 -79.16 21.53
N GLU A 889 -2.21 -79.70 22.41
CA GLU A 889 -3.18 -78.90 23.18
C GLU A 889 -2.52 -77.98 24.22
N ALA A 890 -1.38 -78.41 24.79
CA ALA A 890 -0.58 -77.59 25.69
C ALA A 890 0.09 -76.43 24.94
N PHE A 891 0.59 -76.69 23.73
CA PHE A 891 1.20 -75.70 22.86
C PHE A 891 0.18 -74.67 22.32
N GLU A 892 -0.97 -75.12 21.83
CA GLU A 892 -2.06 -74.24 21.39
C GLU A 892 -2.56 -73.33 22.52
N SER A 893 -2.60 -73.84 23.75
CA SER A 893 -2.96 -73.07 24.94
C SER A 893 -1.95 -71.94 25.26
N GLN A 894 -0.66 -72.10 24.93
CA GLN A 894 0.35 -71.05 25.10
C GLN A 894 0.15 -69.92 24.08
N VAL A 895 -0.09 -70.27 22.81
CA VAL A 895 -0.38 -69.32 21.74
C VAL A 895 -1.68 -68.57 22.02
N GLN A 896 -2.72 -69.28 22.50
CA GLN A 896 -3.98 -68.68 22.90
C GLN A 896 -3.82 -67.69 24.06
N GLY A 897 -2.97 -68.01 25.06
CA GLY A 897 -2.64 -67.09 26.15
C GLY A 897 -1.92 -65.83 25.68
N ALA A 898 -0.96 -65.96 24.76
CA ALA A 898 -0.22 -64.83 24.19
C ALA A 898 -1.14 -63.88 23.40
N LEU A 899 -2.11 -64.42 22.65
CA LEU A 899 -3.03 -63.62 21.85
C LEU A 899 -4.19 -63.02 22.66
N ALA A 900 -4.61 -63.64 23.76
CA ALA A 900 -5.76 -63.20 24.56
C ALA A 900 -5.51 -61.93 25.41
N LEU A 901 -4.25 -61.57 25.68
CA LEU A 901 -3.88 -60.46 26.57
C LEU A 901 -3.79 -59.09 25.90
N LEU A 902 -3.92 -59.01 24.56
CA LEU A 902 -3.55 -57.84 23.79
C LEU A 902 -4.66 -57.43 22.81
N GLU A 903 -5.26 -56.26 23.06
CA GLU A 903 -6.20 -55.61 22.12
C GLU A 903 -5.96 -54.08 22.06
N PRO A 904 -5.87 -53.49 20.85
CA PRO A 904 -5.88 -54.12 19.51
C PRO A 904 -4.55 -54.82 19.16
N LEU A 905 -4.55 -55.79 18.24
CA LEU A 905 -3.37 -56.51 17.73
C LEU A 905 -3.32 -56.40 16.20
N ASP A 906 -2.23 -55.90 15.64
CA ASP A 906 -2.17 -55.54 14.21
C ASP A 906 -1.29 -56.49 13.37
N VAL A 907 -0.17 -56.97 13.92
CA VAL A 907 0.79 -57.86 13.23
C VAL A 907 1.28 -58.96 14.18
N VAL A 908 1.43 -60.19 13.67
CA VAL A 908 2.09 -61.28 14.39
C VAL A 908 3.37 -61.65 13.62
N ILE A 909 4.50 -61.63 14.31
CA ILE A 909 5.78 -62.08 13.76
C ILE A 909 6.10 -63.43 14.38
N VAL A 910 6.41 -64.42 13.55
CA VAL A 910 6.78 -65.78 13.99
C VAL A 910 8.24 -66.04 13.62
N MET A 911 9.05 -66.37 14.64
CA MET A 911 10.47 -66.69 14.50
C MET A 911 10.79 -67.99 15.26
N MET A 912 10.72 -69.14 14.58
CA MET A 912 11.07 -70.45 15.12
C MET A 912 12.39 -70.98 14.54
N PRO A 913 13.08 -71.90 15.22
CA PRO A 913 14.35 -72.46 14.74
C PRO A 913 14.23 -73.34 13.50
N SER A 914 13.02 -73.82 13.17
CA SER A 914 12.75 -74.56 11.92
C SER A 914 11.44 -74.11 11.24
N ASP A 915 11.37 -74.25 9.92
CA ASP A 915 10.15 -73.96 9.15
C ASP A 915 8.97 -74.87 9.52
N GLY A 916 9.24 -76.11 9.94
CA GLY A 916 8.23 -77.02 10.46
C GLY A 916 7.57 -76.51 11.76
N GLU A 917 8.33 -75.84 12.62
CA GLU A 917 7.80 -75.20 13.83
C GLU A 917 7.10 -73.88 13.54
N ASN A 918 7.64 -73.07 12.62
CA ASN A 918 6.95 -71.88 12.11
C ASN A 918 5.54 -72.24 11.62
N PHE A 919 5.42 -73.34 10.86
CA PHE A 919 4.14 -73.85 10.37
C PHE A 919 3.17 -74.23 11.50
N ARG A 920 3.65 -74.91 12.55
CA ARG A 920 2.83 -75.26 13.72
C ARG A 920 2.28 -74.03 14.43
N VAL A 921 3.09 -72.98 14.59
CA VAL A 921 2.70 -71.74 15.27
C VAL A 921 1.66 -70.96 14.46
N ILE A 922 1.87 -70.80 13.15
CA ILE A 922 0.93 -70.08 12.28
C ILE A 922 -0.46 -70.73 12.31
N ARG A 923 -0.50 -72.07 12.27
CA ARG A 923 -1.75 -72.83 12.38
C ARG A 923 -2.48 -72.58 13.70
N ALA A 924 -1.75 -72.60 14.83
CA ALA A 924 -2.30 -72.31 16.14
C ALA A 924 -2.81 -70.86 16.28
N VAL A 925 -2.11 -69.88 15.68
CA VAL A 925 -2.54 -68.48 15.62
C VAL A 925 -3.85 -68.35 14.83
N ALA A 926 -3.92 -68.95 13.64
CA ALA A 926 -5.11 -68.92 12.79
C ALA A 926 -6.34 -69.51 13.49
N GLN A 927 -6.18 -70.68 14.13
CA GLN A 927 -7.24 -71.34 14.88
C GLN A 927 -7.71 -70.51 16.09
N THR A 928 -6.77 -69.88 16.80
CA THR A 928 -7.09 -69.01 17.94
C THR A 928 -7.88 -67.77 17.49
N CYS A 929 -7.47 -67.12 16.41
CA CYS A 929 -8.16 -65.95 15.86
C CYS A 929 -9.58 -66.28 15.42
N GLN A 930 -9.81 -67.47 14.84
CA GLN A 930 -11.14 -67.97 14.50
C GLN A 930 -12.00 -68.18 15.74
N LEU A 931 -11.49 -68.86 16.77
CA LEU A 931 -12.21 -69.10 18.03
C LEU A 931 -12.61 -67.79 18.74
N GLN A 932 -11.78 -66.75 18.63
CA GLN A 932 -12.03 -65.44 19.23
C GLN A 932 -12.86 -64.47 18.35
N LYS A 933 -13.30 -64.88 17.16
CA LYS A 933 -14.06 -64.05 16.19
C LYS A 933 -13.38 -62.71 15.87
N ARG A 934 -12.05 -62.71 15.72
CA ARG A 934 -11.28 -61.50 15.38
C ARG A 934 -11.43 -61.17 13.89
N LEU A 935 -12.31 -60.21 13.57
CA LEU A 935 -12.75 -59.84 12.20
C LEU A 935 -11.84 -58.83 11.46
N THR A 936 -10.59 -58.70 11.86
CA THR A 936 -9.62 -57.83 11.17
C THR A 936 -8.49 -58.68 10.61
N VAL A 937 -8.25 -58.58 9.30
CA VAL A 937 -7.16 -59.28 8.59
C VAL A 937 -5.84 -59.04 9.32
N LEU A 938 -5.34 -60.06 10.00
CA LEU A 938 -4.02 -60.07 10.63
C LEU A 938 -2.97 -60.38 9.56
N ARG A 939 -1.90 -59.58 9.51
CA ARG A 939 -0.70 -59.97 8.77
C ARG A 939 0.19 -60.81 9.65
N VAL A 940 0.51 -62.00 9.18
CA VAL A 940 1.47 -62.90 9.84
C VAL A 940 2.77 -62.85 9.03
N VAL A 941 3.83 -62.36 9.66
CA VAL A 941 5.17 -62.32 9.05
C VAL A 941 5.97 -63.49 9.59
N VAL A 942 6.48 -64.32 8.69
CA VAL A 942 7.20 -65.55 9.05
C VAL A 942 8.62 -65.43 8.52
N GLN A 943 9.59 -65.66 9.41
CA GLN A 943 10.98 -65.79 9.01
C GLN A 943 11.22 -67.22 8.52
N VAL A 944 11.55 -67.38 7.24
CA VAL A 944 11.94 -68.70 6.70
C VAL A 944 13.36 -69.02 7.14
N VAL A 945 13.54 -70.19 7.74
CA VAL A 945 14.85 -70.72 8.15
C VAL A 945 15.13 -71.89 7.23
N ASP A 946 15.80 -71.59 6.11
CA ASP A 946 16.08 -72.53 5.01
C ASP A 946 16.63 -73.85 5.58
N SER A 947 15.76 -74.86 5.65
CA SER A 947 16.10 -76.17 6.20
C SER A 947 16.58 -77.09 5.09
N ALA A 948 17.58 -77.91 5.39
CA ALA A 948 18.27 -78.82 4.48
C ALA A 948 17.38 -79.96 3.89
N ASP A 949 16.06 -79.93 4.12
CA ASP A 949 15.12 -81.03 3.87
C ASP A 949 14.46 -81.02 2.48
N GLY A 950 14.85 -80.10 1.59
CA GLY A 950 14.43 -80.14 0.17
C GLY A 950 12.95 -79.87 -0.10
N GLN A 951 12.16 -79.50 0.92
CA GLN A 951 10.80 -78.99 0.76
C GLN A 951 10.82 -77.47 0.54
N HIS A 952 10.14 -77.00 -0.51
CA HIS A 952 10.00 -75.57 -0.79
C HIS A 952 8.94 -74.96 0.16
N TRP A 953 9.32 -74.69 1.41
CA TRP A 953 8.40 -74.20 2.44
C TRP A 953 7.67 -72.91 2.05
N ALA A 954 8.28 -72.06 1.22
CA ALA A 954 7.64 -70.88 0.65
C ALA A 954 6.33 -71.19 -0.11
N SER A 955 6.26 -72.29 -0.87
CA SER A 955 5.01 -72.69 -1.55
C SER A 955 4.01 -73.30 -0.58
N VAL A 956 4.48 -74.02 0.46
CA VAL A 956 3.61 -74.61 1.50
C VAL A 956 2.94 -73.53 2.36
N PHE A 957 3.65 -72.45 2.67
CA PHE A 957 3.09 -71.28 3.35
C PHE A 957 2.14 -70.46 2.44
N ALA A 958 2.41 -70.41 1.13
CA ALA A 958 1.56 -69.73 0.15
C ALA A 958 0.28 -70.52 -0.20
N ASP A 959 0.35 -71.85 -0.21
CA ASP A 959 -0.77 -72.78 -0.43
C ASP A 959 -1.54 -73.10 0.86
N MET A 960 -1.15 -72.52 2.00
CA MET A 960 -1.83 -72.75 3.26
C MET A 960 -3.29 -72.29 3.12
N PRO A 961 -4.28 -73.17 3.33
CA PRO A 961 -5.64 -72.86 2.95
C PRO A 961 -6.18 -71.70 3.79
N ALA A 962 -6.55 -70.62 3.11
CA ALA A 962 -7.53 -69.65 3.61
C ALA A 962 -8.85 -70.42 3.80
N THR A 963 -9.00 -71.13 4.93
CA THR A 963 -10.00 -72.17 5.10
C THR A 963 -11.43 -71.60 5.16
N GLU A 964 -12.07 -71.54 3.99
CA GLU A 964 -13.33 -72.18 3.56
C GLU A 964 -14.41 -72.61 4.58
N LEU A 965 -14.66 -71.91 5.68
CA LEU A 965 -16.01 -71.99 6.28
C LEU A 965 -16.72 -70.65 6.43
N HIS A 966 -16.04 -69.53 6.71
CA HIS A 966 -16.70 -68.22 6.95
C HIS A 966 -16.12 -67.02 6.17
N GLY A 967 -15.23 -67.22 5.19
CA GLY A 967 -14.88 -66.17 4.21
C GLY A 967 -13.90 -65.07 4.70
N ASP A 968 -12.99 -65.38 5.61
CA ASP A 968 -11.98 -64.43 6.11
C ASP A 968 -10.56 -64.84 5.65
N ALA A 969 -9.77 -63.87 5.15
CA ALA A 969 -8.40 -64.08 4.66
C ALA A 969 -7.38 -63.66 5.73
N ILE A 970 -6.46 -64.55 6.10
CA ILE A 970 -5.23 -64.23 6.84
C ILE A 970 -4.15 -63.98 5.78
N ASP A 971 -3.54 -62.81 5.81
CA ASP A 971 -2.50 -62.42 4.84
C ASP A 971 -1.13 -62.85 5.40
N VAL A 972 -0.63 -64.01 4.95
CA VAL A 972 0.68 -64.53 5.38
C VAL A 972 1.75 -64.00 4.45
N VAL A 973 2.63 -63.15 4.97
CA VAL A 973 3.76 -62.56 4.22
C VAL A 973 5.03 -63.32 4.60
N ILE A 974 5.56 -64.06 3.63
CA ILE A 974 6.79 -64.84 3.78
C ILE A 974 7.96 -63.91 3.44
N VAL A 975 8.95 -63.79 4.33
CA VAL A 975 10.10 -62.92 4.09
C VAL A 975 11.41 -63.62 4.42
N ASP A 976 12.44 -63.29 3.64
CA ASP A 976 13.82 -63.73 3.85
C ASP A 976 14.36 -63.21 5.21
N PRO A 977 15.19 -63.98 5.94
CA PRO A 977 15.77 -63.63 7.24
C PRO A 977 16.44 -62.24 7.30
N HIS A 978 16.94 -61.70 6.18
CA HIS A 978 17.53 -60.36 6.16
C HIS A 978 16.59 -59.23 5.73
N GLU A 979 15.48 -59.53 5.03
CA GLU A 979 14.57 -58.52 4.49
C GLU A 979 13.32 -58.29 5.35
N ALA A 980 12.98 -59.19 6.27
CA ALA A 980 11.74 -59.14 7.06
C ALA A 980 11.57 -57.85 7.88
N THR A 981 12.67 -57.38 8.48
CA THR A 981 12.67 -56.16 9.30
C THR A 981 12.70 -54.91 8.43
N ASP A 982 13.53 -54.88 7.39
CA ASP A 982 13.65 -53.73 6.48
C ASP A 982 12.35 -53.52 5.69
N LEU A 983 11.68 -54.58 5.22
CA LEU A 983 10.39 -54.51 4.54
C LEU A 983 9.27 -54.00 5.47
N LEU A 984 9.25 -54.43 6.74
CA LEU A 984 8.30 -53.92 7.74
C LEU A 984 8.54 -52.44 8.05
N ILE A 985 9.80 -52.02 8.11
CA ILE A 985 10.22 -50.63 8.28
C ILE A 985 9.86 -49.80 7.03
N GLU A 986 10.02 -50.34 5.82
CA GLU A 986 9.67 -49.67 4.57
C GLU A 986 8.16 -49.56 4.36
N LEU A 987 7.40 -50.61 4.69
CA LEU A 987 5.93 -50.60 4.66
C LEU A 987 5.36 -49.63 5.69
N ALA A 988 6.00 -49.54 6.86
CA ALA A 988 5.71 -48.55 7.90
C ALA A 988 6.04 -47.14 7.42
N ALA A 989 7.26 -46.89 6.92
CA ALA A 989 7.71 -45.60 6.41
C ALA A 989 6.89 -45.11 5.20
N ALA A 990 6.38 -46.03 4.37
CA ALA A 990 5.51 -45.73 3.24
C ALA A 990 4.02 -45.55 3.63
N GLY A 991 3.65 -45.69 4.92
CA GLY A 991 2.27 -45.63 5.39
C GLY A 991 1.36 -46.74 4.84
N LYS A 992 1.93 -47.81 4.27
CA LYS A 992 1.23 -48.90 3.57
C LYS A 992 0.73 -50.03 4.49
N VAL A 993 1.01 -49.96 5.80
CA VAL A 993 0.47 -50.93 6.77
C VAL A 993 -1.02 -50.71 7.04
N VAL A 994 -1.57 -49.55 6.66
CA VAL A 994 -3.02 -49.32 6.64
C VAL A 994 -3.58 -49.68 5.26
N ASN A 995 -4.20 -50.86 5.18
CA ASN A 995 -5.18 -51.32 4.19
C ASN A 995 -5.19 -50.56 2.84
N THR A 996 -4.42 -51.05 1.85
CA THR A 996 -4.36 -50.50 0.49
C THR A 996 -5.67 -50.61 -0.30
N SER A 997 -6.69 -51.32 0.20
CA SER A 997 -8.05 -51.27 -0.39
C SER A 997 -8.83 -49.98 -0.06
N MET A 998 -8.39 -49.19 0.93
CA MET A 998 -9.01 -47.91 1.30
C MET A 998 -8.34 -46.68 0.65
N LEU A 999 -7.04 -46.77 0.31
CA LEU A 999 -6.29 -45.66 -0.29
C LEU A 999 -6.34 -45.67 -1.83
N GLN A 1000 -6.42 -46.85 -2.47
CA GLN A 1000 -6.64 -46.92 -3.92
C GLN A 1000 -8.04 -46.45 -4.36
N ALA A 1001 -9.02 -46.41 -3.45
CA ALA A 1001 -10.33 -45.82 -3.75
C ALA A 1001 -10.31 -44.28 -3.79
N ASN A 1002 -9.25 -43.62 -3.28
CA ASN A 1002 -9.15 -42.16 -3.23
C ASN A 1002 -8.13 -41.57 -4.23
N ASN A 1003 -7.29 -42.39 -4.88
CA ASN A 1003 -6.32 -41.93 -5.88
C ASN A 1003 -6.67 -42.31 -7.34
N VAL A 1004 -7.84 -42.89 -7.60
CA VAL A 1004 -8.33 -43.17 -8.96
C VAL A 1004 -9.04 -41.97 -9.60
N PHE A 1005 -9.26 -40.87 -8.87
CA PHE A 1005 -10.00 -39.70 -9.40
C PHE A 1005 -9.16 -38.54 -9.92
N THR A 1006 -7.83 -38.62 -9.88
CA THR A 1006 -6.94 -37.54 -10.36
C THR A 1006 -6.11 -37.87 -11.59
N THR A 1007 -6.14 -39.11 -12.10
CA THR A 1007 -5.49 -39.49 -13.37
C THR A 1007 -6.44 -39.68 -14.55
N ASP A 1008 -7.76 -39.74 -14.33
CA ASP A 1008 -8.75 -39.97 -15.41
C ASP A 1008 -9.41 -38.68 -15.95
N LEU A 1009 -8.79 -37.51 -15.76
CA LEU A 1009 -9.27 -36.22 -16.29
C LEU A 1009 -8.29 -35.51 -17.23
N MET A 1010 -7.29 -36.23 -17.76
CA MET A 1010 -6.42 -35.78 -18.86
C MET A 1010 -6.32 -36.76 -20.03
N ALA A 1011 -7.21 -37.75 -20.14
CA ALA A 1011 -7.25 -38.65 -21.29
C ALA A 1011 -8.69 -38.92 -21.71
N LEU A 1012 -9.30 -37.97 -22.41
CA LEU A 1012 -10.48 -38.18 -23.26
C LEU A 1012 -10.65 -36.99 -24.22
N GLU A 1013 -9.65 -36.80 -25.09
CA GLU A 1013 -9.86 -36.17 -26.39
C GLU A 1013 -9.10 -36.97 -27.46
N VAL A 1014 -9.81 -37.19 -28.57
CA VAL A 1014 -9.38 -37.76 -29.86
C VAL A 1014 -9.39 -39.29 -29.95
N GLY A 1015 -10.44 -39.80 -30.62
CA GLY A 1015 -10.66 -41.20 -30.94
C GLY A 1015 -9.92 -41.70 -32.18
N GLY A 1016 -10.24 -42.95 -32.56
CA GLY A 1016 -10.21 -43.40 -33.95
C GLY A 1016 -9.07 -44.34 -34.36
N ASP A 1017 -9.47 -45.58 -34.67
CA ASP A 1017 -8.96 -46.49 -35.71
C ASP A 1017 -7.49 -46.97 -35.74
N SER A 1018 -7.31 -48.23 -35.32
CA SER A 1018 -6.83 -49.39 -36.12
C SER A 1018 -5.42 -49.36 -36.81
N PRO A 1019 -4.83 -50.51 -37.21
CA PRO A 1019 -3.53 -50.94 -36.70
C PRO A 1019 -2.42 -51.03 -37.76
N SER A 1020 -1.13 -50.98 -37.34
CA SER A 1020 -0.05 -51.86 -37.87
C SER A 1020 1.37 -51.48 -37.40
N ALA A 1021 2.22 -52.51 -37.39
CA ALA A 1021 3.67 -52.50 -37.66
C ALA A 1021 4.68 -52.09 -36.56
N ARG A 1022 5.28 -53.15 -35.97
CA ARG A 1022 6.72 -53.48 -36.01
C ARG A 1022 7.77 -52.36 -35.88
N GLN A 1023 8.65 -52.59 -34.90
CA GLN A 1023 10.12 -52.46 -34.87
C GLN A 1023 10.79 -51.32 -34.07
N ARG A 1024 11.51 -51.79 -33.04
CA ARG A 1024 12.89 -51.43 -32.62
C ARG A 1024 13.17 -49.99 -32.19
N HIS A 1025 13.26 -49.78 -30.88
CA HIS A 1025 14.07 -48.70 -30.30
C HIS A 1025 15.49 -49.19 -29.94
N LYS A 1026 16.48 -48.51 -30.51
CA LYS A 1026 17.81 -48.32 -29.91
C LYS A 1026 17.76 -47.02 -29.09
N THR A 1027 18.31 -47.08 -27.89
CA THR A 1027 18.69 -45.95 -27.02
C THR A 1027 19.75 -45.07 -27.71
N PRO A 1028 19.86 -43.77 -27.36
CA PRO A 1028 20.87 -43.40 -26.35
C PRO A 1028 20.56 -42.15 -25.48
N ASN A 1029 21.04 -42.24 -24.23
CA ASN A 1029 21.79 -41.29 -23.40
C ASN A 1029 21.50 -39.76 -23.39
N LEU A 1030 21.36 -39.29 -22.13
CA LEU A 1030 21.60 -37.93 -21.63
C LEU A 1030 22.98 -37.35 -22.03
N PRO A 1031 23.12 -36.02 -21.91
CA PRO A 1031 24.04 -35.49 -20.88
C PRO A 1031 23.47 -34.28 -20.08
N PRO A 1032 24.14 -33.88 -18.98
CA PRO A 1032 23.55 -33.13 -17.86
C PRO A 1032 23.98 -31.65 -17.80
N VAL A 1033 23.15 -30.82 -17.16
CA VAL A 1033 23.46 -29.97 -15.97
C VAL A 1033 22.13 -29.70 -15.26
#